data_AF-B2AP96-F1
#
_entry.id   AF-B2AP96-F1
#
_cell.length_a   1.000
_cell.length_b   1.000
_cell.length_c   1.000
_cell.angle_alpha   90.00
_cell.angle_beta   90.00
_cell.angle_gamma   90.00
#
_symmetry.space_group_name_H-M   'P 1'
#
loop_
_entity.id
_entity.type
_entity.pdbx_description
1 polymer ?
#
loop_
_entity_poly.entity_id
_entity_poly.type
_entity_poly.pdbx_seq_one_letter_code
_entity_poly.pdbx_strand_id
1 'polypeptide(L)'
;MKFTCLGVASVASLVVFPFQASAHPLDVHNAQVSRGWTGVKEPCKEIQENVAKWMIDNDIDGVFRLLQPPVPPSPIRPSLAFACLKSIPLYADVAKSHVDYLAPLVEWQSTVDYLRNPPKGYLSEAVDLTQGLKDISANLQGKKQIYSNMFDFLADLHTLLSTRVRDGHFSARSLLLELFTFERSVQFVSISQDGLELPSIYLRDDIKHTGDGYTPSPVVSINGVPAIDFFLKSSIQSSGSHDPDARFNTLFPSVSKDANLNHIENNDIYILGLEDATNVKLQNDTVLRFDNTAHVRANFSDIDSGTSLYNAYGQGNGTTPSTWAQIAYDWADKNWTAPRNGFPTPFSTTPSESLRTFLLPEVAFEDTAVLALNSFVETQSPYDPLALLSFPARVNNATKDFITAARASNRTKLILDLQGNGGGLTDYITIVYLHLFPVSNPAAPYNWPLLHQVRAHPQLQWIGTELEKLQSNNTALTAPLRSLLNLYLTPNGTRWSSFQEFFGPVVDSKGNSFTNHSLINVTINAFESFPFPPVSPAPPFRPEDMVIVTDGECASACAIFTSILAHIHGVKTIALGGRPLNQPMQAIGQVKGGPVYSFQDFVSPDPRNASTPLPPGVKLPVNGKPPLRIPVGLPTAARDTGGANVGYNLGNMFPYDLEKGEVIGDKEVPLQMRYQAAHCRLFFTWEMARNITAIWRAAREVAWGDGKCVRGSSTGRDGRIGNTTLPYSKAVEDKYKLGKGPGSVKR
;
A
#
# COMPACT_ATOMS: atom_id res chain seq x y z
N MET A 1 17.75 -30.70 67.09
CA MET A 1 18.90 -31.53 67.50
C MET A 1 20.04 -31.29 66.49
N LYS A 2 21.18 -30.73 66.97
CA LYS A 2 22.58 -30.67 66.44
C LYS A 2 22.83 -30.35 64.94
N PHE A 3 23.38 -29.17 64.58
CA PHE A 3 24.83 -28.75 64.49
C PHE A 3 25.63 -29.59 63.45
N THR A 4 26.47 -29.11 62.50
CA THR A 4 27.41 -27.96 62.45
C THR A 4 28.08 -27.84 61.04
N CYS A 5 28.48 -26.61 60.65
CA CYS A 5 29.67 -26.15 59.85
C CYS A 5 30.05 -26.80 58.49
N LEU A 6 30.61 -26.14 57.47
CA LEU A 6 31.62 -25.05 57.40
C LEU A 6 31.49 -24.27 56.07
N GLY A 7 31.83 -22.98 56.08
CA GLY A 7 31.93 -22.17 54.87
C GLY A 7 33.30 -22.26 54.19
N VAL A 8 33.34 -21.87 52.91
CA VAL A 8 34.48 -21.20 52.30
C VAL A 8 33.91 -20.15 51.33
N ALA A 9 34.28 -18.90 51.56
CA ALA A 9 34.02 -17.78 50.67
C ALA A 9 34.97 -17.82 49.48
N SER A 10 34.47 -17.53 48.27
CA SER A 10 35.28 -16.92 47.22
C SER A 10 34.47 -15.84 46.53
N VAL A 11 35.06 -14.65 46.52
CA VAL A 11 34.55 -13.40 46.00
C VAL A 11 34.59 -13.45 44.47
N ALA A 12 33.44 -13.33 43.83
CA ALA A 12 33.33 -12.87 42.44
C ALA A 12 32.13 -11.93 42.37
N SER A 13 32.39 -10.65 42.56
CA SER A 13 31.44 -9.56 42.32
C SER A 13 31.11 -9.50 40.83
N LEU A 14 30.14 -10.29 40.39
CA LEU A 14 29.43 -10.06 39.14
C LEU A 14 28.34 -9.02 39.43
N VAL A 15 28.64 -7.77 39.10
CA VAL A 15 27.64 -6.72 38.95
C VAL A 15 26.73 -7.14 37.79
N VAL A 16 25.67 -7.86 38.11
CA VAL A 16 24.57 -8.13 37.19
C VAL A 16 23.79 -6.84 37.04
N PHE A 17 24.05 -6.08 35.97
CA PHE A 17 23.08 -5.08 35.52
C PHE A 17 21.84 -5.83 35.04
N PRO A 18 20.64 -5.60 35.60
CA PRO A 18 19.43 -6.16 35.05
C PRO A 18 19.18 -5.49 33.71
N PHE A 19 19.37 -6.22 32.61
CA PHE A 19 18.76 -5.89 31.33
C PHE A 19 17.24 -5.96 31.50
N GLN A 20 16.62 -4.85 31.88
CA GLN A 20 15.20 -4.65 31.66
C GLN A 20 14.98 -4.53 30.14
N ALA A 21 14.71 -5.66 29.49
CA ALA A 21 13.96 -5.67 28.25
C ALA A 21 12.60 -5.03 28.55
N SER A 22 12.37 -3.79 28.11
CA SER A 22 11.12 -3.10 28.39
C SER A 22 9.98 -3.78 27.63
N ALA A 23 9.12 -4.46 28.37
CA ALA A 23 7.88 -5.09 27.91
C ALA A 23 6.75 -4.07 27.66
N HIS A 24 7.05 -2.91 27.05
CA HIS A 24 6.05 -1.93 26.63
C HIS A 24 5.93 -1.92 25.10
N PRO A 25 4.86 -2.51 24.53
CA PRO A 25 4.57 -2.33 23.13
C PRO A 25 3.86 -0.97 22.96
N LEU A 26 4.34 -0.16 22.01
CA LEU A 26 3.53 0.82 21.26
C LEU A 26 3.26 2.18 21.92
N ASP A 27 4.28 2.80 22.49
CA ASP A 27 4.26 4.25 22.66
C ASP A 27 5.29 4.83 21.68
N VAL A 28 4.85 5.60 20.69
CA VAL A 28 5.74 6.21 19.68
C VAL A 28 6.74 7.17 20.36
N HIS A 29 6.43 7.65 21.57
CA HIS A 29 7.34 8.42 22.41
C HIS A 29 8.30 7.56 23.25
N ASN A 30 8.02 6.25 23.44
CA ASN A 30 8.84 5.29 24.18
C ASN A 30 9.30 4.09 23.34
N ALA A 31 9.12 4.09 22.02
CA ALA A 31 9.90 3.26 21.12
C ALA A 31 11.33 3.54 21.53
N GLN A 32 11.97 2.57 22.21
CA GLN A 32 13.22 2.82 22.89
C GLN A 32 14.16 3.38 21.85
N VAL A 33 14.35 4.69 21.95
CA VAL A 33 15.40 5.46 21.29
C VAL A 33 16.60 4.55 21.40
N SER A 34 17.18 4.17 20.27
CA SER A 34 18.41 3.41 20.26
C SER A 34 19.35 4.09 21.27
N ARG A 35 19.54 3.44 22.44
CA ARG A 35 20.50 3.84 23.47
C ARG A 35 21.92 3.54 22.95
N GLY A 36 22.17 3.83 21.67
CA GLY A 36 23.23 3.23 20.88
C GLY A 36 24.20 4.24 20.28
N TRP A 37 23.77 5.49 20.06
CA TRP A 37 24.73 6.51 19.65
C TRP A 37 25.39 7.12 20.90
N THR A 38 26.56 6.58 21.25
CA THR A 38 27.46 7.07 22.29
C THR A 38 28.65 7.84 21.71
N GLY A 39 28.54 8.26 20.45
CA GLY A 39 29.61 8.98 19.77
C GLY A 39 29.85 10.35 20.40
N VAL A 40 31.06 10.89 20.18
CA VAL A 40 31.46 12.22 20.68
C VAL A 40 31.19 13.32 19.64
N LYS A 41 30.91 12.94 18.40
CA LYS A 41 30.87 13.80 17.21
C LYS A 41 29.43 14.22 16.85
N GLU A 42 29.19 15.35 16.19
CA GLU A 42 27.81 15.63 15.72
C GLU A 42 27.34 14.52 14.73
N PRO A 43 26.16 13.89 14.91
CA PRO A 43 25.74 12.73 14.10
C PRO A 43 25.64 12.97 12.59
N CYS A 44 25.10 14.10 12.17
CA CYS A 44 25.01 14.46 10.75
C CYS A 44 26.40 14.71 10.15
N LYS A 45 27.32 15.28 10.92
CA LYS A 45 28.73 15.41 10.51
C LYS A 45 29.40 14.04 10.31
N GLU A 46 29.13 13.07 11.18
CA GLU A 46 29.63 11.70 11.02
C GLU A 46 29.07 11.05 9.74
N ILE A 47 27.79 11.27 9.42
CA ILE A 47 27.19 10.79 8.15
C ILE A 47 27.87 11.42 6.94
N GLN A 48 28.07 12.75 6.94
CA GLN A 48 28.74 13.46 5.84
C GLN A 48 30.12 12.85 5.54
N GLU A 49 30.91 12.57 6.57
CA GLU A 49 32.24 11.98 6.41
C GLU A 49 32.18 10.52 5.95
N ASN A 50 31.25 9.73 6.49
CA ASN A 50 31.05 8.35 6.07
C ASN A 50 30.64 8.28 4.58
N VAL A 51 29.75 9.15 4.14
CA VAL A 51 29.33 9.26 2.73
C VAL A 51 30.52 9.67 1.85
N ALA A 52 31.28 10.70 2.25
CA ALA A 52 32.45 11.15 1.50
C ALA A 52 33.51 10.05 1.37
N LYS A 53 33.77 9.32 2.45
CA LYS A 53 34.67 8.16 2.45
C LYS A 53 34.16 7.04 1.55
N TRP A 54 32.88 6.68 1.68
CA TRP A 54 32.27 5.63 0.88
C TRP A 54 32.31 5.93 -0.62
N MET A 55 32.08 7.19 -1.03
CA MET A 55 32.22 7.60 -2.44
C MET A 55 33.65 7.45 -2.96
N ILE A 56 34.66 7.79 -2.15
CA ILE A 56 36.08 7.61 -2.50
C ILE A 56 36.42 6.13 -2.62
N ASP A 57 35.99 5.32 -1.64
CA ASP A 57 36.30 3.88 -1.59
C ASP A 57 35.64 3.10 -2.75
N ASN A 58 34.60 3.65 -3.40
CA ASN A 58 33.86 3.01 -4.51
C ASN A 58 34.08 3.70 -5.86
N ASP A 59 35.07 4.60 -5.98
CA ASP A 59 35.42 5.31 -7.23
C ASP A 59 34.23 6.08 -7.87
N ILE A 60 33.41 6.71 -7.03
CA ILE A 60 32.24 7.49 -7.48
C ILE A 60 32.69 8.95 -7.66
N ASP A 61 32.82 9.38 -8.93
CA ASP A 61 33.40 10.67 -9.34
C ASP A 61 32.67 11.91 -8.75
N GLY A 62 33.43 13.01 -8.60
CA GLY A 62 32.99 14.30 -8.08
C GLY A 62 31.86 14.97 -8.86
N VAL A 63 31.67 14.67 -10.16
CA VAL A 63 30.51 15.14 -10.95
C VAL A 63 29.19 14.57 -10.42
N PHE A 64 29.22 13.37 -9.82
CA PHE A 64 28.09 12.78 -9.09
C PHE A 64 27.84 13.41 -7.71
N ARG A 65 28.69 14.34 -7.23
CA ARG A 65 28.38 15.15 -6.02
C ARG A 65 27.24 16.16 -6.25
N LEU A 66 26.96 16.51 -7.51
CA LEU A 66 25.91 17.48 -7.89
C LEU A 66 24.60 16.80 -8.29
N LEU A 67 24.62 15.49 -8.55
CA LEU A 67 23.45 14.69 -8.91
C LEU A 67 23.08 13.79 -7.74
N GLN A 68 21.95 14.04 -7.08
CA GLN A 68 21.40 13.08 -6.12
C GLN A 68 20.77 11.89 -6.86
N PRO A 69 20.82 10.66 -6.30
CA PRO A 69 21.74 10.12 -5.30
C PRO A 69 22.89 9.28 -5.90
N PRO A 70 23.99 9.02 -5.16
CA PRO A 70 24.97 8.00 -5.55
C PRO A 70 24.30 6.63 -5.64
N VAL A 71 24.73 5.84 -6.62
CA VAL A 71 24.28 4.45 -6.82
C VAL A 71 25.53 3.56 -6.79
N PRO A 72 25.67 2.64 -5.79
CA PRO A 72 24.73 2.37 -4.70
C PRO A 72 24.58 3.54 -3.70
N PRO A 73 23.54 3.57 -2.86
CA PRO A 73 23.50 4.53 -1.75
C PRO A 73 24.52 4.16 -0.66
N SER A 74 25.05 5.16 0.06
CA SER A 74 26.04 4.94 1.13
C SER A 74 25.37 4.25 2.34
N PRO A 75 25.89 3.10 2.82
CA PRO A 75 25.38 2.42 4.00
C PRO A 75 25.92 3.05 5.29
N ILE A 76 25.06 3.21 6.29
CA ILE A 76 25.37 3.65 7.66
C ILE A 76 24.54 2.84 8.67
N ARG A 77 24.86 2.96 9.97
CA ARG A 77 24.06 2.34 11.04
C ARG A 77 22.70 3.05 11.18
N PRO A 78 21.58 2.31 11.37
CA PRO A 78 20.27 2.90 11.65
C PRO A 78 20.28 3.91 12.80
N SER A 79 20.98 3.60 13.90
CA SER A 79 21.09 4.50 15.06
C SER A 79 21.74 5.84 14.72
N LEU A 80 22.71 5.86 13.80
CA LEU A 80 23.35 7.10 13.34
C LEU A 80 22.39 7.96 12.52
N ALA A 81 21.61 7.33 11.62
CA ALA A 81 20.58 8.02 10.84
C ALA A 81 19.52 8.65 11.75
N PHE A 82 18.98 7.90 12.72
CA PHE A 82 18.01 8.43 13.68
C PHE A 82 18.61 9.51 14.59
N ALA A 83 19.87 9.39 14.99
CA ALA A 83 20.55 10.40 15.79
C ALA A 83 20.67 11.74 15.03
N CYS A 84 20.99 11.70 13.73
CA CYS A 84 21.01 12.90 12.88
C CYS A 84 19.61 13.49 12.67
N LEU A 85 18.58 12.68 12.42
CA LEU A 85 17.19 13.19 12.32
C LEU A 85 16.70 13.84 13.63
N LYS A 86 17.07 13.26 14.78
CA LYS A 86 16.71 13.78 16.10
C LYS A 86 17.56 14.96 16.55
N SER A 87 18.70 15.24 15.92
CA SER A 87 19.51 16.42 16.22
C SER A 87 18.92 17.72 15.64
N ILE A 88 17.88 17.62 14.81
CA ILE A 88 17.15 18.78 14.28
C ILE A 88 16.36 19.48 15.40
N PRO A 89 16.64 20.76 15.72
CA PRO A 89 15.87 21.50 16.73
C PRO A 89 14.38 21.58 16.38
N LEU A 90 13.50 21.60 17.38
CA LEU A 90 12.07 21.81 17.14
C LEU A 90 11.79 23.26 16.69
N TYR A 91 11.27 23.43 15.47
CA TYR A 91 10.76 24.70 14.96
C TYR A 91 9.23 24.74 15.12
N ALA A 92 8.76 24.98 16.36
CA ALA A 92 7.36 24.80 16.74
C ALA A 92 6.36 25.61 15.88
N ASP A 93 6.69 26.86 15.52
CA ASP A 93 5.83 27.69 14.69
C ASP A 93 5.70 27.17 13.25
N VAL A 94 6.79 26.62 12.70
CA VAL A 94 6.80 25.99 11.37
C VAL A 94 6.01 24.69 11.39
N ALA A 95 6.24 23.85 12.41
CA ALA A 95 5.49 22.62 12.62
C ALA A 95 3.98 22.89 12.76
N LYS A 96 3.59 23.92 13.51
CA LYS A 96 2.20 24.35 13.65
C LYS A 96 1.63 24.83 12.32
N SER A 97 2.37 25.67 11.59
CA SER A 97 1.96 26.13 10.26
C SER A 97 1.77 24.96 9.30
N HIS A 98 2.57 23.90 9.42
CA HIS A 98 2.41 22.68 8.63
C HIS A 98 1.13 21.92 8.98
N VAL A 99 0.79 21.81 10.27
CA VAL A 99 -0.50 21.25 10.71
C VAL A 99 -1.68 22.07 10.19
N ASP A 100 -1.59 23.41 10.28
CA ASP A 100 -2.62 24.32 9.77
C ASP A 100 -2.79 24.20 8.25
N TYR A 101 -1.70 23.96 7.52
CA TYR A 101 -1.71 23.68 6.08
C TYR A 101 -2.42 22.37 5.75
N LEU A 102 -2.18 21.29 6.50
CA LEU A 102 -2.77 19.97 6.26
C LEU A 102 -4.23 19.87 6.70
N ALA A 103 -4.65 20.63 7.71
CA ALA A 103 -6.01 20.58 8.26
C ALA A 103 -7.15 20.69 7.23
N PRO A 104 -7.18 21.67 6.31
CA PRO A 104 -8.20 21.73 5.27
C PRO A 104 -8.07 20.60 4.23
N LEU A 105 -6.90 19.99 4.09
CA LEU A 105 -6.63 18.94 3.09
C LEU A 105 -7.16 17.57 3.54
N VAL A 106 -7.12 17.29 4.85
CA VAL A 106 -7.69 16.05 5.41
C VAL A 106 -9.17 15.87 5.06
N GLU A 107 -9.94 16.96 4.97
CA GLU A 107 -11.38 16.93 4.69
C GLU A 107 -11.76 16.27 3.35
N TRP A 108 -10.80 16.14 2.42
CA TRP A 108 -11.00 15.53 1.10
C TRP A 108 -10.87 14.01 1.10
N GLN A 109 -10.29 13.42 2.14
CA GLN A 109 -10.23 11.97 2.27
C GLN A 109 -11.66 11.43 2.47
N SER A 110 -12.12 10.61 1.54
CA SER A 110 -13.51 10.12 1.48
C SER A 110 -13.94 9.34 2.72
N THR A 111 -12.99 8.77 3.46
CA THR A 111 -13.23 7.89 4.60
C THR A 111 -13.20 8.57 5.97
N VAL A 112 -12.91 9.87 6.05
CA VAL A 112 -12.63 10.58 7.34
C VAL A 112 -13.71 10.35 8.39
N ASP A 113 -14.98 10.46 8.02
CA ASP A 113 -16.09 10.32 8.97
C ASP A 113 -16.29 8.86 9.41
N TYR A 114 -16.10 7.91 8.49
CA TYR A 114 -16.13 6.48 8.80
C TYR A 114 -14.98 6.07 9.73
N LEU A 115 -13.78 6.61 9.54
CA LEU A 115 -12.64 6.30 10.39
C LEU A 115 -12.86 6.74 11.84
N ARG A 116 -13.55 7.87 12.06
CA ARG A 116 -13.91 8.36 13.40
C ARG A 116 -14.89 7.41 14.11
N ASN A 117 -15.89 6.91 13.38
CA ASN A 117 -16.91 6.02 13.93
C ASN A 117 -17.14 4.80 13.01
N PRO A 118 -16.18 3.85 12.99
CA PRO A 118 -16.18 2.78 12.01
C PRO A 118 -17.39 1.86 12.17
N PRO A 119 -18.00 1.42 11.06
CA PRO A 119 -19.09 0.46 11.11
C PRO A 119 -18.58 -0.91 11.58
N LYS A 120 -19.52 -1.75 12.04
CA LYS A 120 -19.21 -3.13 12.42
C LYS A 120 -18.59 -3.87 11.24
N GLY A 121 -17.43 -4.48 11.45
CA GLY A 121 -16.68 -5.19 10.41
C GLY A 121 -15.42 -4.48 9.94
N TYR A 122 -15.24 -3.20 10.24
CA TYR A 122 -13.94 -2.57 10.04
C TYR A 122 -12.94 -3.09 11.09
N LEU A 123 -11.85 -3.71 10.63
CA LEU A 123 -10.95 -4.49 11.49
C LEU A 123 -9.87 -3.66 12.21
N SER A 124 -9.71 -2.41 11.80
CA SER A 124 -8.73 -1.48 12.36
C SER A 124 -9.37 -0.55 13.40
N GLU A 125 -8.53 0.16 14.14
CA GLU A 125 -8.99 1.07 15.18
C GLU A 125 -9.68 2.30 14.61
N ALA A 126 -10.63 2.84 15.37
CA ALA A 126 -11.19 4.15 15.09
C ALA A 126 -10.11 5.23 15.26
N VAL A 127 -10.09 6.19 14.34
CA VAL A 127 -9.21 7.36 14.37
C VAL A 127 -9.97 8.60 13.93
N ASP A 128 -9.82 9.68 14.67
CA ASP A 128 -10.31 11.00 14.30
C ASP A 128 -9.14 11.84 13.76
N LEU A 129 -9.03 11.93 12.43
CA LEU A 129 -7.93 12.64 11.79
C LEU A 129 -7.96 14.15 12.07
N THR A 130 -9.15 14.74 12.05
CA THR A 130 -9.34 16.18 12.34
C THR A 130 -9.00 16.50 13.78
N GLN A 131 -9.43 15.67 14.73
CA GLN A 131 -9.06 15.84 16.14
C GLN A 131 -7.57 15.56 16.35
N GLY A 132 -6.99 14.56 15.67
CA GLY A 132 -5.57 14.27 15.76
C GLY A 132 -4.67 15.43 15.34
N LEU A 133 -5.02 16.17 14.28
CA LEU A 133 -4.29 17.39 13.92
C LEU A 133 -4.41 18.47 15.00
N LYS A 134 -5.58 18.61 15.66
CA LYS A 134 -5.75 19.52 16.80
C LYS A 134 -4.91 19.08 18.01
N ASP A 135 -4.86 17.78 18.29
CA ASP A 135 -4.04 17.22 19.36
C ASP A 135 -2.55 17.51 19.11
N ILE A 136 -2.07 17.30 17.88
CA ILE A 136 -0.69 17.64 17.49
C ILE A 136 -0.43 19.14 17.65
N SER A 137 -1.34 20.00 17.20
CA SER A 137 -1.21 21.46 17.38
C SER A 137 -1.17 21.85 18.87
N ALA A 138 -1.97 21.20 19.72
CA ALA A 138 -1.95 21.44 21.16
C ALA A 138 -0.65 20.97 21.81
N ASN A 139 -0.11 19.82 21.38
CA ASN A 139 1.18 19.29 21.85
C ASN A 139 2.37 20.19 21.47
N LEU A 140 2.30 20.91 20.34
CA LEU A 140 3.31 21.90 19.94
C LEU A 140 3.29 23.18 20.80
N GLN A 141 2.11 23.56 21.30
CA GLN A 141 1.90 24.83 22.02
C GLN A 141 1.74 24.66 23.54
N GLY A 142 1.71 23.43 24.02
CA GLY A 142 1.44 23.09 25.42
C GLY A 142 2.53 23.58 26.37
N LYS A 143 2.14 23.89 27.62
CA LYS A 143 3.09 24.20 28.70
C LYS A 143 4.04 23.04 29.04
N LYS A 144 3.60 21.81 28.77
CA LYS A 144 4.43 20.61 28.84
C LYS A 144 5.00 20.37 27.44
N GLN A 145 6.32 20.43 27.32
CA GLN A 145 7.00 20.09 26.07
C GLN A 145 6.80 18.59 25.79
N ILE A 146 5.99 18.27 24.78
CA ILE A 146 5.75 16.89 24.32
C ILE A 146 6.79 16.49 23.27
N TYR A 147 7.10 17.38 22.33
CA TYR A 147 8.10 17.15 21.28
C TYR A 147 9.45 17.78 21.64
N SER A 148 10.53 17.02 21.51
CA SER A 148 11.87 17.53 21.79
C SER A 148 12.60 18.03 20.54
N ASN A 149 12.24 17.49 19.37
CA ASN A 149 12.87 17.78 18.08
C ASN A 149 11.82 17.68 16.95
N MET A 150 12.19 18.04 15.72
CA MET A 150 11.29 17.93 14.56
C MET A 150 10.91 16.48 14.24
N PHE A 151 11.79 15.51 14.49
CA PHE A 151 11.51 14.10 14.21
C PHE A 151 10.37 13.57 15.08
N ASP A 152 10.31 13.90 16.37
CA ASP A 152 9.22 13.47 17.27
C ASP A 152 7.85 14.00 16.79
N PHE A 153 7.80 15.26 16.35
CA PHE A 153 6.60 15.85 15.74
C PHE A 153 6.21 15.12 14.44
N LEU A 154 7.18 14.87 13.55
CA LEU A 154 6.94 14.19 12.29
C LEU A 154 6.53 12.72 12.47
N ALA A 155 7.00 12.06 13.53
CA ALA A 155 6.62 10.69 13.87
C ALA A 155 5.13 10.61 14.24
N ASP A 156 4.62 11.54 15.05
CA ASP A 156 3.20 11.63 15.39
C ASP A 156 2.34 11.99 14.17
N LEU A 157 2.82 12.91 13.34
CA LEU A 157 2.14 13.29 12.09
C LEU A 157 2.06 12.11 11.11
N HIS A 158 3.16 11.37 10.92
CA HIS A 158 3.19 10.16 10.08
C HIS A 158 2.28 9.06 10.64
N THR A 159 2.32 8.84 11.96
CA THR A 159 1.45 7.86 12.61
C THR A 159 -0.02 8.19 12.37
N LEU A 160 -0.40 9.46 12.50
CA LEU A 160 -1.78 9.92 12.25
C LEU A 160 -2.18 9.79 10.78
N LEU A 161 -1.35 10.30 9.85
CA LEU A 161 -1.73 10.50 8.45
C LEU A 161 -1.26 9.39 7.49
N SER A 162 -0.56 8.37 7.97
CA SER A 162 -0.15 7.22 7.14
C SER A 162 -0.48 5.89 7.82
N THR A 163 -0.16 5.74 9.11
CA THR A 163 -0.38 4.47 9.80
C THR A 163 -1.83 4.27 10.24
N ARG A 164 -2.46 5.25 10.91
CA ARG A 164 -3.81 5.09 11.48
C ARG A 164 -4.92 5.12 10.43
N VAL A 165 -4.72 5.78 9.30
CA VAL A 165 -5.75 5.94 8.25
C VAL A 165 -6.05 4.60 7.56
N ARG A 166 -5.05 3.72 7.44
CA ARG A 166 -5.14 2.41 6.78
C ARG A 166 -5.69 2.50 5.34
N ASP A 167 -5.25 3.53 4.63
CA ASP A 167 -5.57 3.78 3.23
C ASP A 167 -4.30 4.23 2.51
N GLY A 168 -3.82 3.45 1.55
CA GLY A 168 -2.61 3.74 0.78
C GLY A 168 -2.76 4.91 -0.19
N HIS A 169 -3.98 5.36 -0.50
CA HIS A 169 -4.20 6.59 -1.28
C HIS A 169 -3.98 7.85 -0.44
N PHE A 170 -4.05 7.75 0.90
CA PHE A 170 -3.87 8.89 1.78
C PHE A 170 -2.42 9.00 2.26
N SER A 171 -1.72 10.04 1.82
CA SER A 171 -0.30 10.22 2.13
C SER A 171 0.07 11.68 2.30
N ALA A 172 0.72 12.02 3.42
CA ALA A 172 1.35 13.33 3.63
C ALA A 172 2.66 13.11 4.40
N ARG A 173 3.81 13.32 3.75
CA ARG A 173 5.13 13.04 4.35
C ARG A 173 6.11 14.17 4.13
N SER A 174 6.87 14.53 5.15
CA SER A 174 7.97 15.47 4.98
C SER A 174 9.16 14.80 4.29
N LEU A 175 9.88 15.57 3.47
CA LEU A 175 11.16 15.17 2.88
C LEU A 175 12.18 14.70 3.93
N LEU A 176 12.10 15.22 5.16
CA LEU A 176 12.97 14.79 6.26
C LEU A 176 12.84 13.29 6.60
N LEU A 177 11.68 12.67 6.35
CA LEU A 177 11.48 11.24 6.56
C LEU A 177 11.96 10.38 5.38
N GLU A 178 12.31 10.98 4.24
CA GLU A 178 12.70 10.28 3.01
C GLU A 178 14.22 10.30 2.74
N LEU A 179 15.00 10.91 3.65
CA LEU A 179 16.44 11.08 3.50
C LEU A 179 17.23 9.77 3.63
N PHE A 180 16.63 8.76 4.25
CA PHE A 180 17.22 7.45 4.50
C PHE A 180 16.23 6.35 4.11
N THR A 181 16.75 5.24 3.58
CA THR A 181 16.01 3.98 3.53
C THR A 181 16.55 3.04 4.58
N PHE A 182 15.67 2.51 5.43
CA PHE A 182 16.04 1.58 6.48
C PHE A 182 15.80 0.15 6.00
N GLU A 183 16.79 -0.71 6.18
CA GLU A 183 16.77 -2.09 5.73
C GLU A 183 17.13 -3.02 6.90
N ARG A 184 16.21 -3.94 7.20
CA ARG A 184 16.52 -5.08 8.06
C ARG A 184 17.22 -6.13 7.21
N SER A 185 18.49 -6.39 7.51
CA SER A 185 19.37 -7.26 6.70
C SER A 185 18.94 -8.74 6.68
N VAL A 186 18.01 -9.15 7.53
CA VAL A 186 17.41 -10.49 7.51
C VAL A 186 15.94 -10.44 7.11
N GLN A 187 15.59 -11.30 6.15
CA GLN A 187 14.22 -11.52 5.71
C GLN A 187 13.71 -12.88 6.21
N PHE A 188 12.39 -12.99 6.32
CA PHE A 188 11.72 -14.15 6.88
C PHE A 188 10.63 -14.64 5.93
N VAL A 189 10.14 -15.85 6.16
CA VAL A 189 8.94 -16.40 5.50
C VAL A 189 8.03 -17.10 6.51
N SER A 190 6.74 -17.11 6.23
CA SER A 190 5.71 -17.79 7.04
C SER A 190 5.24 -19.04 6.29
N ILE A 191 5.68 -20.22 6.75
CA ILE A 191 5.51 -21.48 6.03
C ILE A 191 4.71 -22.50 6.84
N SER A 192 3.68 -23.04 6.20
CA SER A 192 2.90 -24.19 6.64
C SER A 192 3.45 -25.48 6.01
N GLN A 193 3.31 -26.59 6.72
CA GLN A 193 3.75 -27.91 6.23
C GLN A 193 2.94 -28.38 5.02
N ASP A 194 1.63 -28.14 5.04
CA ASP A 194 0.67 -28.64 4.05
C ASP A 194 -0.22 -27.55 3.44
N GLY A 195 -0.07 -26.30 3.89
CA GLY A 195 -0.89 -25.17 3.46
C GLY A 195 -2.22 -25.04 4.22
N LEU A 196 -2.48 -25.92 5.19
CA LEU A 196 -3.68 -25.96 6.02
C LEU A 196 -3.37 -25.75 7.51
N GLU A 197 -2.28 -26.34 8.00
CA GLU A 197 -1.79 -26.16 9.36
C GLU A 197 -1.24 -24.75 9.57
N LEU A 198 -1.26 -24.30 10.83
CA LEU A 198 -0.75 -22.97 11.17
C LEU A 198 0.74 -22.86 10.82
N PRO A 199 1.16 -21.79 10.12
CA PRO A 199 2.53 -21.65 9.67
C PRO A 199 3.47 -21.31 10.83
N SER A 200 4.74 -21.66 10.64
CA SER A 200 5.87 -21.21 11.46
C SER A 200 6.73 -20.20 10.68
N ILE A 201 7.51 -19.40 11.40
CA ILE A 201 8.44 -18.45 10.79
C ILE A 201 9.78 -19.12 10.53
N TYR A 202 10.37 -18.87 9.36
CA TYR A 202 11.70 -19.34 8.98
C TYR A 202 12.51 -18.19 8.37
N LEU A 203 13.82 -18.40 8.21
CA LEU A 203 14.66 -17.47 7.47
C LEU A 203 14.34 -17.60 5.98
N ARG A 204 14.32 -16.49 5.24
CA ARG A 204 14.10 -16.53 3.80
C ARG A 204 15.15 -17.38 3.07
N ASP A 205 16.41 -17.31 3.50
CA ASP A 205 17.50 -18.07 2.87
C ASP A 205 17.37 -19.59 3.01
N ASP A 206 16.55 -20.09 3.96
CA ASP A 206 16.26 -21.52 4.07
C ASP A 206 15.59 -22.07 2.80
N ILE A 207 14.84 -21.23 2.07
CA ILE A 207 14.15 -21.60 0.81
C ILE A 207 15.10 -22.27 -0.17
N LYS A 208 16.30 -21.69 -0.35
CA LYS A 208 17.30 -22.17 -1.32
C LYS A 208 17.79 -23.58 -1.00
N HIS A 209 17.77 -23.98 0.26
CA HIS A 209 18.36 -25.22 0.76
C HIS A 209 17.34 -26.34 0.96
N THR A 210 16.04 -26.01 1.09
CA THR A 210 14.97 -27.02 1.26
C THR A 210 14.83 -28.01 0.10
N GLY A 211 15.43 -27.73 -1.07
CA GLY A 211 15.50 -28.68 -2.19
C GLY A 211 16.54 -29.79 -2.01
N ASP A 212 17.51 -29.59 -1.12
CA ASP A 212 18.73 -30.40 -1.02
C ASP A 212 18.74 -31.32 0.21
N GLY A 213 17.56 -31.58 0.80
CA GLY A 213 17.41 -32.41 2.01
C GLY A 213 17.73 -31.69 3.33
N TYR A 214 18.01 -30.39 3.30
CA TYR A 214 18.10 -29.56 4.50
C TYR A 214 16.71 -29.36 5.13
N THR A 215 16.63 -29.54 6.45
CA THR A 215 15.42 -29.28 7.24
C THR A 215 15.58 -27.94 7.97
N PRO A 216 14.85 -26.88 7.57
CA PRO A 216 14.92 -25.58 8.22
C PRO A 216 14.50 -25.63 9.68
N SER A 217 15.23 -24.93 10.55
CA SER A 217 14.83 -24.74 11.94
C SER A 217 13.93 -23.49 12.05
N PRO A 218 12.73 -23.58 12.62
CA PRO A 218 11.86 -22.42 12.85
C PRO A 218 12.53 -21.34 13.69
N VAL A 219 12.19 -20.08 13.42
CA VAL A 219 12.55 -18.92 14.24
C VAL A 219 11.60 -18.86 15.43
N VAL A 220 12.15 -18.93 16.65
CA VAL A 220 11.36 -18.89 17.89
C VAL A 220 11.28 -17.49 18.50
N SER A 221 12.31 -16.67 18.34
CA SER A 221 12.28 -15.27 18.79
C SER A 221 13.17 -14.34 17.97
N ILE A 222 12.75 -13.09 17.84
CA ILE A 222 13.47 -11.99 17.21
C ILE A 222 13.62 -10.88 18.25
N ASN A 223 14.85 -10.44 18.52
CA ASN A 223 15.19 -9.46 19.57
C ASN A 223 14.58 -9.82 20.94
N GLY A 224 14.55 -11.11 21.28
CA GLY A 224 13.97 -11.63 22.52
C GLY A 224 12.43 -11.65 22.56
N VAL A 225 11.75 -11.20 21.51
CA VAL A 225 10.29 -11.27 21.38
C VAL A 225 9.90 -12.55 20.63
N PRO A 226 8.89 -13.34 21.06
CA PRO A 226 8.42 -14.49 20.31
C PRO A 226 8.12 -14.14 18.84
N ALA A 227 8.59 -14.95 17.89
CA ALA A 227 8.64 -14.57 16.48
C ALA A 227 7.27 -14.12 15.92
N ILE A 228 6.21 -14.86 16.20
CA ILE A 228 4.84 -14.48 15.79
C ILE A 228 4.41 -13.16 16.42
N ASP A 229 4.65 -12.96 17.71
CA ASP A 229 4.30 -11.72 18.40
C ASP A 229 5.12 -10.52 17.89
N PHE A 230 6.37 -10.75 17.45
CA PHE A 230 7.18 -9.72 16.78
C PHE A 230 6.47 -9.24 15.50
N PHE A 231 6.11 -10.14 14.58
CA PHE A 231 5.44 -9.75 13.34
C PHE A 231 4.03 -9.20 13.54
N LEU A 232 3.26 -9.72 14.51
CA LEU A 232 1.95 -9.15 14.84
C LEU A 232 2.04 -7.72 15.41
N LYS A 233 3.16 -7.36 16.08
CA LYS A 233 3.41 -5.99 16.52
C LYS A 233 3.96 -5.10 15.40
N SER A 234 4.79 -5.65 14.52
CA SER A 234 5.27 -4.92 13.34
C SER A 234 4.14 -4.62 12.35
N SER A 235 3.19 -5.56 12.16
CA SER A 235 2.13 -5.41 11.17
C SER A 235 1.21 -4.22 11.46
N ILE A 236 0.96 -3.89 12.73
CA ILE A 236 0.15 -2.72 13.07
C ILE A 236 0.85 -1.38 12.82
N GLN A 237 2.16 -1.39 12.57
CA GLN A 237 2.93 -0.21 12.12
C GLN A 237 2.87 -0.03 10.59
N SER A 238 2.44 -1.05 9.84
CA SER A 238 2.27 -0.98 8.37
C SER A 238 1.21 0.06 7.99
N SER A 239 1.59 0.99 7.12
CA SER A 239 0.67 1.87 6.39
C SER A 239 -0.21 1.07 5.41
N GLY A 240 -1.27 1.72 4.90
CA GLY A 240 -1.96 1.32 3.66
C GLY A 240 -3.04 0.22 3.72
N SER A 241 -2.86 -0.82 4.55
CA SER A 241 -3.78 -1.97 4.58
C SER A 241 -4.74 -1.94 5.77
N HIS A 242 -6.05 -2.03 5.51
CA HIS A 242 -7.08 -2.07 6.56
C HIS A 242 -7.28 -3.46 7.16
N ASP A 243 -6.92 -4.50 6.41
CA ASP A 243 -7.01 -5.90 6.85
C ASP A 243 -5.75 -6.35 7.63
N PRO A 244 -5.90 -6.89 8.85
CA PRO A 244 -4.79 -7.40 9.64
C PRO A 244 -3.98 -8.51 8.98
N ASP A 245 -4.61 -9.37 8.19
CA ASP A 245 -3.93 -10.50 7.54
C ASP A 245 -3.14 -10.04 6.32
N ALA A 246 -3.68 -9.11 5.52
CA ALA A 246 -2.92 -8.43 4.48
C ALA A 246 -1.71 -7.65 5.06
N ARG A 247 -1.89 -6.90 6.16
CA ARG A 247 -0.76 -6.24 6.86
C ARG A 247 0.31 -7.20 7.37
N PHE A 248 -0.07 -8.43 7.72
CA PHE A 248 0.89 -9.44 8.12
C PHE A 248 1.67 -9.93 6.90
N ASN A 249 0.98 -10.15 5.77
CA ASN A 249 1.60 -10.58 4.53
C ASN A 249 2.61 -9.57 3.97
N THR A 250 2.40 -8.26 4.13
CA THR A 250 3.36 -7.22 3.66
C THR A 250 4.73 -7.33 4.32
N LEU A 251 4.86 -8.04 5.46
CA LEU A 251 6.12 -8.25 6.15
C LEU A 251 6.96 -9.40 5.57
N PHE A 252 6.39 -10.18 4.65
CA PHE A 252 7.01 -11.35 4.06
C PHE A 252 7.10 -11.19 2.53
N PRO A 253 8.26 -11.49 1.95
CA PRO A 253 8.40 -11.60 0.52
C PRO A 253 7.70 -12.86 -0.01
N SER A 254 7.45 -12.89 -1.31
CA SER A 254 6.90 -14.06 -2.01
C SER A 254 7.37 -14.06 -3.45
N VAL A 255 7.34 -15.24 -4.09
CA VAL A 255 7.67 -15.40 -5.51
C VAL A 255 6.91 -14.40 -6.38
N SER A 256 5.62 -14.16 -6.09
CA SER A 256 4.79 -13.20 -6.83
C SER A 256 5.28 -11.76 -6.67
N LYS A 257 5.56 -11.33 -5.42
CA LYS A 257 6.03 -9.97 -5.11
C LYS A 257 7.42 -9.70 -5.69
N ASP A 258 8.34 -10.67 -5.58
CA ASP A 258 9.69 -10.56 -6.13
C ASP A 258 9.70 -10.36 -7.65
N ALA A 259 8.69 -10.94 -8.31
CA ALA A 259 8.56 -10.86 -9.76
C ALA A 259 7.79 -9.62 -10.23
N ASN A 260 7.20 -8.84 -9.31
CA ASN A 260 6.48 -7.62 -9.62
C ASN A 260 7.42 -6.40 -9.54
N LEU A 261 7.81 -5.87 -10.70
CA LEU A 261 8.68 -4.68 -10.77
C LEU A 261 8.07 -3.41 -10.15
N ASN A 262 6.74 -3.35 -10.07
CA ASN A 262 6.03 -2.22 -9.47
C ASN A 262 5.68 -2.47 -8.00
N HIS A 263 6.06 -3.62 -7.44
CA HIS A 263 5.92 -3.87 -6.01
C HIS A 263 6.98 -3.10 -5.25
N ILE A 264 6.54 -2.25 -4.33
CA ILE A 264 7.42 -1.52 -3.42
C ILE A 264 7.31 -2.23 -2.06
N GLU A 265 8.41 -2.83 -1.60
CA GLU A 265 8.48 -3.40 -0.25
C GLU A 265 8.09 -2.33 0.77
N ASN A 266 7.26 -2.68 1.76
CA ASN A 266 6.81 -1.72 2.76
C ASN A 266 7.92 -1.43 3.78
N ASN A 267 8.84 -0.53 3.40
CA ASN A 267 9.91 -0.05 4.27
C ASN A 267 9.44 1.01 5.28
N ASP A 268 8.20 1.49 5.18
CA ASP A 268 7.65 2.48 6.11
C ASP A 268 7.61 1.97 7.55
N ILE A 269 7.51 0.66 7.74
CA ILE A 269 7.49 0.05 9.08
C ILE A 269 8.74 0.38 9.90
N TYR A 270 9.85 0.72 9.24
CA TYR A 270 11.13 1.04 9.88
C TYR A 270 11.40 2.54 9.98
N ILE A 271 10.59 3.39 9.33
CA ILE A 271 10.85 4.84 9.23
C ILE A 271 10.83 5.56 10.58
N LEU A 272 10.18 4.95 11.58
CA LEU A 272 10.08 5.45 12.95
C LEU A 272 11.04 4.73 13.92
N GLY A 273 11.74 3.70 13.48
CA GLY A 273 12.67 2.96 14.30
C GLY A 273 13.15 1.64 13.68
N LEU A 274 14.46 1.45 13.71
CA LEU A 274 15.15 0.20 13.42
C LEU A 274 16.40 0.14 14.30
N GLU A 275 16.59 -0.97 15.01
CA GLU A 275 17.80 -1.19 15.80
C GLU A 275 19.00 -1.48 14.89
N ASP A 276 20.22 -1.26 15.38
CA ASP A 276 21.45 -1.54 14.61
C ASP A 276 21.63 -3.02 14.26
N ALA A 277 20.94 -3.92 14.96
CA ALA A 277 20.99 -5.33 14.65
C ALA A 277 19.68 -6.06 14.96
N THR A 278 19.49 -7.18 14.29
CA THR A 278 18.43 -8.14 14.52
C THR A 278 19.05 -9.43 15.06
N ASN A 279 18.70 -9.80 16.29
CA ASN A 279 19.10 -11.06 16.91
C ASN A 279 17.98 -12.09 16.73
N VAL A 280 18.29 -13.21 16.08
CA VAL A 280 17.33 -14.26 15.75
C VAL A 280 17.72 -15.54 16.50
N LYS A 281 16.79 -16.07 17.31
CA LYS A 281 16.94 -17.38 17.93
C LYS A 281 16.10 -18.41 17.16
N LEU A 282 16.74 -19.51 16.76
CA LEU A 282 16.11 -20.66 16.12
C LEU A 282 15.72 -21.73 17.14
N GLN A 283 14.81 -22.63 16.77
CA GLN A 283 14.34 -23.72 17.61
C GLN A 283 15.44 -24.70 18.01
N ASN A 284 16.47 -24.86 17.17
CA ASN A 284 17.66 -25.68 17.47
C ASN A 284 18.70 -24.96 18.36
N ASP A 285 18.29 -23.91 19.08
CA ASP A 285 19.12 -23.05 19.93
C ASP A 285 20.20 -22.22 19.23
N THR A 286 20.28 -22.25 17.89
CA THR A 286 21.17 -21.34 17.15
C THR A 286 20.74 -19.89 17.34
N VAL A 287 21.70 -19.02 17.65
CA VAL A 287 21.49 -17.57 17.74
C VAL A 287 22.29 -16.89 16.64
N LEU A 288 21.59 -16.17 15.77
CA LEU A 288 22.17 -15.42 14.66
C LEU A 288 22.02 -13.93 14.94
N ARG A 289 23.02 -13.16 14.53
CA ARG A 289 23.01 -11.71 14.59
C ARG A 289 23.18 -11.17 13.18
N PHE A 290 22.29 -10.26 12.79
CA PHE A 290 22.34 -9.55 11.52
C PHE A 290 22.44 -8.06 11.81
N ASP A 291 23.50 -7.40 11.34
CA ASP A 291 23.61 -5.94 11.48
C ASP A 291 22.72 -5.28 10.41
N ASN A 292 21.79 -4.42 10.86
CA ASN A 292 20.84 -3.70 10.01
C ASN A 292 21.51 -2.46 9.42
N THR A 293 20.96 -1.97 8.31
CA THR A 293 21.57 -0.86 7.56
C THR A 293 20.55 0.26 7.33
N ALA A 294 21.02 1.49 7.34
CA ALA A 294 20.33 2.62 6.75
C ALA A 294 21.13 3.14 5.55
N HIS A 295 20.46 3.44 4.45
CA HIS A 295 21.07 3.89 3.21
C HIS A 295 20.77 5.37 3.01
N VAL A 296 21.81 6.18 2.79
CA VAL A 296 21.70 7.63 2.59
C VAL A 296 21.19 7.93 1.18
N ARG A 297 20.03 8.59 1.08
CA ARG A 297 19.36 8.91 -0.21
C ARG A 297 19.49 10.36 -0.65
N ALA A 298 20.06 11.21 0.20
CA ALA A 298 20.20 12.64 -0.06
C ALA A 298 21.68 13.07 -0.11
N ASN A 299 21.93 14.29 -0.58
CA ASN A 299 23.28 14.87 -0.61
C ASN A 299 23.68 15.38 0.79
N PHE A 300 24.70 14.77 1.38
CA PHE A 300 25.23 15.17 2.70
C PHE A 300 26.48 16.05 2.62
N SER A 301 26.91 16.48 1.43
CA SER A 301 28.18 17.22 1.22
C SER A 301 28.30 18.51 2.03
N ASP A 302 27.18 19.18 2.34
CA ASP A 302 27.15 20.43 3.12
C ASP A 302 26.34 20.29 4.42
N ILE A 303 26.22 19.07 4.94
CA ILE A 303 25.42 18.76 6.13
C ILE A 303 26.34 18.38 7.29
N ASP A 304 26.53 19.28 8.24
CA ASP A 304 27.40 19.10 9.41
C ASP A 304 26.65 19.13 10.76
N SER A 305 25.35 19.38 10.72
CA SER A 305 24.49 19.52 11.89
C SER A 305 23.03 19.25 11.58
N GLY A 306 22.22 18.97 12.61
CA GLY A 306 20.76 18.94 12.48
C GLY A 306 20.18 20.26 11.92
N THR A 307 20.81 21.40 12.24
CA THR A 307 20.42 22.72 11.69
C THR A 307 20.71 22.82 10.19
N SER A 308 21.90 22.44 9.72
CA SER A 308 22.21 22.43 8.28
C SER A 308 21.30 21.44 7.53
N LEU A 309 21.00 20.29 8.14
CA LEU A 309 20.05 19.31 7.60
C LEU A 309 18.66 19.89 7.40
N TYR A 310 18.14 20.58 8.42
CA TYR A 310 16.84 21.25 8.35
C TYR A 310 16.81 22.37 7.31
N ASN A 311 17.86 23.20 7.25
CA ASN A 311 17.96 24.26 6.24
C ASN A 311 17.98 23.69 4.81
N ALA A 312 18.67 22.57 4.60
CA ALA A 312 18.68 21.89 3.30
C ALA A 312 17.32 21.26 2.98
N TYR A 313 16.79 20.40 3.84
CA TYR A 313 15.69 19.50 3.48
C TYR A 313 14.34 19.85 4.13
N GLY A 314 14.35 20.49 5.30
CA GLY A 314 13.14 21.00 5.95
C GLY A 314 12.60 22.26 5.26
N GLN A 315 13.48 23.22 4.96
CA GLN A 315 13.15 24.48 4.27
C GLN A 315 13.21 24.39 2.74
N GLY A 316 13.91 23.39 2.19
CA GLY A 316 13.90 23.09 0.76
C GLY A 316 15.00 23.75 -0.07
N ASN A 317 16.17 24.02 0.50
CA ASN A 317 17.35 24.48 -0.24
C ASN A 317 18.09 23.34 -0.96
N GLY A 318 17.89 22.08 -0.54
CA GLY A 318 18.49 20.89 -1.13
C GLY A 318 17.65 20.29 -2.28
N THR A 319 18.27 19.42 -3.07
CA THR A 319 17.58 18.62 -4.10
C THR A 319 16.82 17.47 -3.43
N THR A 320 15.64 17.10 -3.96
CA THR A 320 14.90 15.92 -3.49
C THR A 320 15.59 14.64 -3.96
N PRO A 321 15.64 13.58 -3.13
CA PRO A 321 16.07 12.25 -3.56
C PRO A 321 15.27 11.73 -4.75
N SER A 322 15.89 10.89 -5.58
CA SER A 322 15.18 10.15 -6.64
C SER A 322 14.00 9.36 -6.07
N THR A 323 12.89 9.36 -6.81
CA THR A 323 11.69 8.65 -6.40
C THR A 323 11.87 7.14 -6.54
N TRP A 324 11.06 6.37 -5.80
CA TRP A 324 11.01 4.92 -5.95
C TRP A 324 10.63 4.48 -7.37
N ALA A 325 9.74 5.21 -8.04
CA ALA A 325 9.38 4.93 -9.43
C ALA A 325 10.58 5.05 -10.38
N GLN A 326 11.43 6.06 -10.19
CA GLN A 326 12.66 6.21 -10.96
C GLN A 326 13.65 5.08 -10.68
N ILE A 327 13.83 4.71 -9.41
CA ILE A 327 14.71 3.59 -9.02
C ILE A 327 14.20 2.26 -9.62
N ALA A 328 12.90 2.00 -9.52
CA ALA A 328 12.27 0.81 -10.07
C ALA A 328 12.41 0.75 -11.59
N TYR A 329 12.26 1.89 -12.28
CA TYR A 329 12.53 1.98 -13.71
C TYR A 329 14.00 1.67 -14.03
N ASP A 330 14.95 2.30 -13.35
CA ASP A 330 16.38 2.09 -13.57
C ASP A 330 16.78 0.62 -13.31
N TRP A 331 16.13 -0.05 -12.36
CA TRP A 331 16.30 -1.49 -12.12
C TRP A 331 15.66 -2.33 -13.22
N ALA A 332 14.44 -2.01 -13.63
CA ALA A 332 13.72 -2.73 -14.68
C ALA A 332 14.45 -2.64 -16.03
N ASP A 333 14.90 -1.45 -16.41
CA ASP A 333 15.65 -1.19 -17.64
C ASP A 333 16.95 -2.03 -17.69
N LYS A 334 17.64 -2.16 -16.55
CA LYS A 334 18.87 -2.97 -16.43
C LYS A 334 18.64 -4.48 -16.34
N ASN A 335 17.53 -4.93 -15.76
CA ASN A 335 17.26 -6.36 -15.47
C ASN A 335 16.29 -7.05 -16.46
N TRP A 336 15.90 -6.39 -17.55
CA TRP A 336 14.84 -6.87 -18.45
C TRP A 336 15.11 -8.23 -19.13
N THR A 337 16.31 -8.78 -18.99
CA THR A 337 16.74 -10.02 -19.68
C THR A 337 16.88 -11.24 -18.77
N ALA A 338 16.75 -11.12 -17.44
CA ALA A 338 16.90 -12.25 -16.52
C ALA A 338 15.57 -12.99 -16.28
N PRO A 339 15.49 -14.33 -16.42
CA PRO A 339 14.31 -15.10 -16.06
C PRO A 339 13.91 -14.86 -14.59
N ARG A 340 12.61 -14.68 -14.32
CA ARG A 340 12.10 -14.56 -12.95
C ARG A 340 12.19 -15.91 -12.24
N ASN A 341 13.02 -15.98 -11.22
CA ASN A 341 13.13 -17.16 -10.37
C ASN A 341 11.75 -17.60 -9.86
N GLY A 342 11.40 -18.87 -10.05
CA GLY A 342 10.13 -19.44 -9.59
C GLY A 342 8.94 -19.28 -10.51
N PHE A 343 9.08 -18.63 -11.68
CA PHE A 343 8.05 -18.59 -12.73
C PHE A 343 8.42 -19.45 -13.94
N PRO A 344 7.45 -20.13 -14.58
CA PRO A 344 7.65 -20.70 -15.90
C PRO A 344 7.72 -19.59 -16.96
N THR A 345 8.13 -19.93 -18.19
CA THR A 345 8.09 -19.00 -19.31
C THR A 345 6.63 -18.65 -19.66
N PRO A 346 6.25 -17.37 -19.72
CA PRO A 346 4.90 -16.97 -20.11
C PRO A 346 4.64 -17.23 -21.60
N PHE A 347 3.39 -17.52 -21.94
CA PHE A 347 2.90 -17.60 -23.33
C PHE A 347 2.90 -16.23 -23.98
N SER A 348 2.34 -15.24 -23.29
CA SER A 348 2.41 -13.82 -23.64
C SER A 348 2.62 -12.99 -22.38
N THR A 349 3.29 -11.86 -22.53
CA THR A 349 3.55 -10.91 -21.44
C THR A 349 3.59 -9.49 -21.98
N THR A 350 3.25 -8.54 -21.14
CA THR A 350 3.60 -7.15 -21.40
C THR A 350 5.08 -6.89 -21.12
N PRO A 351 5.67 -5.80 -21.63
CA PRO A 351 7.08 -5.52 -21.43
C PRO A 351 7.51 -5.48 -19.96
N SER A 352 6.88 -4.72 -19.08
CA SER A 352 7.26 -4.73 -17.66
C SER A 352 6.77 -5.96 -16.88
N GLU A 353 6.28 -6.98 -17.58
CA GLU A 353 5.70 -8.20 -17.00
C GLU A 353 4.59 -7.96 -15.97
N SER A 354 3.90 -6.81 -16.03
CA SER A 354 2.78 -6.51 -15.14
C SER A 354 1.61 -7.47 -15.37
N LEU A 355 1.48 -7.96 -16.62
CA LEU A 355 0.58 -9.00 -17.07
C LEU A 355 1.38 -10.13 -17.69
N ARG A 356 1.19 -11.35 -17.19
CA ARG A 356 1.77 -12.59 -17.72
C ARG A 356 0.71 -13.65 -17.89
N THR A 357 0.81 -14.42 -18.96
CA THR A 357 -0.17 -15.45 -19.28
C THR A 357 0.49 -16.81 -19.43
N PHE A 358 -0.20 -17.88 -19.06
CA PHE A 358 0.37 -19.22 -19.06
C PHE A 358 -0.63 -20.25 -19.58
N LEU A 359 -0.13 -21.09 -20.49
CA LEU A 359 -0.77 -22.30 -20.99
C LEU A 359 0.16 -23.47 -20.67
N LEU A 360 0.12 -23.94 -19.42
CA LEU A 360 1.08 -24.92 -18.94
C LEU A 360 0.86 -26.29 -19.61
N PRO A 361 1.96 -27.00 -19.97
CA PRO A 361 1.88 -28.32 -20.61
C PRO A 361 1.64 -29.44 -19.59
N GLU A 362 1.79 -29.16 -18.29
CA GLU A 362 1.52 -30.12 -17.21
C GLU A 362 0.07 -30.63 -17.27
N VAL A 363 -0.12 -31.94 -17.10
CA VAL A 363 -1.46 -32.59 -17.11
C VAL A 363 -2.41 -31.95 -16.10
N ALA A 364 -1.90 -31.53 -14.94
CA ALA A 364 -2.69 -30.85 -13.90
C ALA A 364 -3.36 -29.55 -14.39
N PHE A 365 -2.87 -28.94 -15.47
CA PHE A 365 -3.39 -27.72 -16.04
C PHE A 365 -4.04 -27.93 -17.41
N GLU A 366 -4.20 -29.16 -17.92
CA GLU A 366 -4.69 -29.44 -19.29
C GLU A 366 -5.97 -28.66 -19.68
N ASP A 367 -6.85 -28.41 -18.70
CA ASP A 367 -8.11 -27.69 -18.85
C ASP A 367 -8.07 -26.26 -18.32
N THR A 368 -6.95 -25.82 -17.76
CA THR A 368 -6.80 -24.59 -16.98
C THR A 368 -5.77 -23.64 -17.62
N ALA A 369 -6.16 -22.39 -17.81
CA ALA A 369 -5.28 -21.30 -18.17
C ALA A 369 -4.99 -20.39 -16.96
N VAL A 370 -3.87 -19.68 -16.96
CA VAL A 370 -3.52 -18.75 -15.88
C VAL A 370 -3.21 -17.36 -16.45
N LEU A 371 -3.84 -16.34 -15.86
CA LEU A 371 -3.55 -14.93 -16.10
C LEU A 371 -3.06 -14.32 -14.78
N ALA A 372 -1.76 -14.03 -14.70
CA ALA A 372 -1.15 -13.32 -13.58
C ALA A 372 -1.11 -11.82 -13.88
N LEU A 373 -1.81 -11.04 -13.06
CA LEU A 373 -1.83 -9.58 -13.12
C LEU A 373 -1.25 -9.09 -11.79
N ASN A 374 0.04 -8.79 -11.80
CA ASN A 374 0.72 -8.31 -10.60
C ASN A 374 0.66 -6.79 -10.46
N SER A 375 0.29 -6.07 -11.52
CA SER A 375 0.07 -4.62 -11.48
C SER A 375 -0.91 -4.22 -12.59
N PHE A 376 -1.73 -3.20 -12.36
CA PHE A 376 -2.56 -2.57 -13.40
C PHE A 376 -1.85 -1.38 -14.08
N VAL A 377 -0.53 -1.32 -13.95
CA VAL A 377 0.30 -0.30 -14.61
C VAL A 377 1.65 -0.92 -14.99
N GLU A 378 2.17 -0.52 -16.15
CA GLU A 378 3.51 -0.88 -16.60
C GLU A 378 4.55 0.05 -15.98
N THR A 379 5.77 -0.44 -15.81
CA THR A 379 6.88 0.40 -15.38
C THR A 379 7.12 1.50 -16.43
N GLN A 380 6.94 2.75 -16.01
CA GLN A 380 7.04 3.92 -16.88
C GLN A 380 8.45 4.49 -16.86
N SER A 381 8.98 4.84 -18.03
CA SER A 381 10.20 5.64 -18.12
C SER A 381 9.91 7.07 -17.64
N PRO A 382 10.65 7.60 -16.65
CA PRO A 382 10.52 9.00 -16.26
C PRO A 382 10.99 9.95 -17.37
N TYR A 383 11.65 9.44 -18.41
CA TYR A 383 12.15 10.20 -19.56
C TYR A 383 11.22 10.14 -20.79
N ASP A 384 10.23 9.24 -20.80
CA ASP A 384 9.22 9.12 -21.85
C ASP A 384 7.81 9.07 -21.27
N PRO A 385 7.22 10.24 -20.95
CA PRO A 385 5.87 10.30 -20.39
C PRO A 385 4.80 9.87 -21.39
N LEU A 386 5.06 9.94 -22.70
CA LEU A 386 4.09 9.56 -23.74
C LEU A 386 3.94 8.05 -23.87
N ALA A 387 4.86 7.25 -23.30
CA ALA A 387 4.77 5.80 -23.26
C ALA A 387 3.43 5.28 -22.71
N LEU A 388 2.79 6.04 -21.79
CA LEU A 388 1.48 5.76 -21.21
C LEU A 388 0.39 5.52 -22.27
N LEU A 389 0.45 6.23 -23.39
CA LEU A 389 -0.52 6.08 -24.49
C LEU A 389 -0.45 4.68 -25.14
N SER A 390 0.68 3.99 -25.01
CA SER A 390 0.88 2.65 -25.57
C SER A 390 0.49 1.53 -24.59
N PHE A 391 0.35 1.84 -23.29
CA PHE A 391 0.12 0.85 -22.24
C PHE A 391 -1.20 0.08 -22.44
N PRO A 392 -2.35 0.73 -22.71
CA PRO A 392 -3.61 0.04 -22.98
C PRO A 392 -3.51 -0.96 -24.14
N ALA A 393 -2.86 -0.57 -25.25
CA ALA A 393 -2.72 -1.42 -26.42
C ALA A 393 -1.90 -2.69 -26.15
N ARG A 394 -0.83 -2.60 -25.33
CA ARG A 394 0.01 -3.75 -24.95
C ARG A 394 -0.78 -4.78 -24.15
N VAL A 395 -1.56 -4.33 -23.17
CA VAL A 395 -2.43 -5.20 -22.36
C VAL A 395 -3.51 -5.83 -23.21
N ASN A 396 -4.15 -5.04 -24.07
CA ASN A 396 -5.17 -5.54 -24.97
C ASN A 396 -4.63 -6.67 -25.85
N ASN A 397 -3.46 -6.49 -26.46
CA ASN A 397 -2.86 -7.49 -27.33
C ASN A 397 -2.50 -8.76 -26.54
N ALA A 398 -1.81 -8.63 -25.40
CA ALA A 398 -1.44 -9.79 -24.58
C ALA A 398 -2.66 -10.57 -24.09
N THR A 399 -3.73 -9.88 -23.68
CA THR A 399 -5.00 -10.47 -23.24
C THR A 399 -5.73 -11.18 -24.39
N LYS A 400 -5.78 -10.53 -25.56
CA LYS A 400 -6.41 -11.07 -26.77
C LYS A 400 -5.71 -12.34 -27.26
N ASP A 401 -4.39 -12.31 -27.34
CA ASP A 401 -3.58 -13.46 -27.77
C ASP A 401 -3.79 -14.64 -26.81
N PHE A 402 -3.78 -14.35 -25.51
CA PHE A 402 -4.03 -15.36 -24.47
C PHE A 402 -5.40 -16.01 -24.58
N ILE A 403 -6.49 -15.23 -24.66
CA ILE A 403 -7.84 -15.78 -24.76
C ILE A 403 -8.01 -16.61 -26.03
N THR A 404 -7.44 -16.14 -27.14
CA THR A 404 -7.46 -16.86 -28.43
C THR A 404 -6.76 -18.21 -28.30
N ALA A 405 -5.55 -18.23 -27.72
CA ALA A 405 -4.77 -19.44 -27.56
C ALA A 405 -5.35 -20.41 -26.51
N ALA A 406 -5.92 -19.89 -25.42
CA ALA A 406 -6.60 -20.68 -24.41
C ALA A 406 -7.78 -21.44 -25.00
N ARG A 407 -8.61 -20.77 -25.81
CA ARG A 407 -9.72 -21.39 -26.54
C ARG A 407 -9.23 -22.43 -27.56
N ALA A 408 -8.23 -22.09 -28.36
CA ALA A 408 -7.65 -23.03 -29.34
C ALA A 408 -7.05 -24.27 -28.69
N SER A 409 -6.61 -24.16 -27.43
CA SER A 409 -6.05 -25.25 -26.64
C SER A 409 -7.06 -25.91 -25.69
N ASN A 410 -8.37 -25.68 -25.88
CA ASN A 410 -9.45 -26.23 -25.06
C ASN A 410 -9.32 -25.98 -23.54
N ARG A 411 -8.70 -24.87 -23.14
CA ARG A 411 -8.71 -24.47 -21.72
C ARG A 411 -10.09 -23.92 -21.39
N THR A 412 -10.74 -24.51 -20.40
CA THR A 412 -12.11 -24.19 -19.98
C THR A 412 -12.16 -23.49 -18.62
N LYS A 413 -11.06 -23.52 -17.87
CA LYS A 413 -10.92 -22.89 -16.54
C LYS A 413 -9.87 -21.79 -16.57
N LEU A 414 -10.03 -20.80 -15.69
CA LEU A 414 -9.11 -19.67 -15.57
C LEU A 414 -8.76 -19.37 -14.11
N ILE A 415 -7.47 -19.34 -13.81
CA ILE A 415 -6.92 -18.77 -12.58
C ILE A 415 -6.50 -17.33 -12.85
N LEU A 416 -7.04 -16.41 -12.07
CA LEU A 416 -6.62 -15.00 -12.02
C LEU A 416 -5.72 -14.80 -10.81
N ASP A 417 -4.41 -14.68 -11.02
CA ASP A 417 -3.46 -14.43 -9.94
C ASP A 417 -3.22 -12.93 -9.77
N LEU A 418 -3.66 -12.39 -8.63
CA LEU A 418 -3.59 -10.97 -8.26
C LEU A 418 -2.70 -10.73 -7.01
N GLN A 419 -1.84 -11.70 -6.65
CA GLN A 419 -0.94 -11.57 -5.51
C GLN A 419 0.02 -10.39 -5.69
N GLY A 420 0.18 -9.57 -4.64
CA GLY A 420 1.06 -8.39 -4.63
C GLY A 420 0.60 -7.22 -5.51
N ASN A 421 -0.67 -7.22 -5.99
CA ASN A 421 -1.17 -6.21 -6.91
C ASN A 421 -1.73 -4.96 -6.22
N GLY A 422 -0.90 -3.92 -6.13
CA GLY A 422 -1.28 -2.61 -5.55
C GLY A 422 -2.22 -1.75 -6.40
N GLY A 423 -2.66 -2.21 -7.57
CA GLY A 423 -3.51 -1.46 -8.49
C GLY A 423 -2.74 -0.80 -9.63
N GLY A 424 -3.23 0.35 -10.11
CA GLY A 424 -2.73 1.01 -11.31
C GLY A 424 -3.83 1.73 -12.08
N LEU A 425 -3.72 1.73 -13.41
CA LEU A 425 -4.61 2.45 -14.30
C LEU A 425 -5.95 1.73 -14.46
N THR A 426 -7.02 2.51 -14.44
CA THR A 426 -8.39 2.01 -14.57
C THR A 426 -8.69 1.42 -15.95
N ASP A 427 -7.96 1.81 -16.97
CA ASP A 427 -8.13 1.29 -18.34
C ASP A 427 -7.78 -0.19 -18.45
N TYR A 428 -6.79 -0.66 -17.67
CA TYR A 428 -6.42 -2.07 -17.63
C TYR A 428 -7.56 -2.93 -17.10
N ILE A 429 -8.27 -2.44 -16.09
CA ILE A 429 -9.49 -3.08 -15.56
C ILE A 429 -10.47 -3.26 -16.70
N THR A 430 -10.78 -2.17 -17.40
CA THR A 430 -11.77 -2.15 -18.48
C THR A 430 -11.41 -3.11 -19.60
N ILE A 431 -10.15 -3.10 -20.06
CA ILE A 431 -9.67 -3.97 -21.14
C ILE A 431 -9.79 -5.44 -20.74
N VAL A 432 -9.22 -5.83 -19.59
CA VAL A 432 -9.23 -7.23 -19.17
C VAL A 432 -10.65 -7.68 -18.85
N TYR A 433 -11.42 -6.87 -18.14
CA TYR A 433 -12.81 -7.18 -17.79
C TYR A 433 -13.69 -7.38 -19.03
N LEU A 434 -13.63 -6.50 -20.03
CA LEU A 434 -14.49 -6.61 -21.21
C LEU A 434 -14.09 -7.78 -22.12
N HIS A 435 -12.83 -8.20 -22.09
CA HIS A 435 -12.42 -9.45 -22.75
C HIS A 435 -12.96 -10.70 -22.05
N LEU A 436 -13.14 -10.66 -20.73
CA LEU A 436 -13.74 -11.75 -19.94
C LEU A 436 -15.28 -11.72 -19.92
N PHE A 437 -15.87 -10.53 -19.93
CA PHE A 437 -17.31 -10.28 -19.89
C PHE A 437 -17.70 -9.27 -20.98
N PRO A 438 -17.75 -9.71 -22.25
CA PRO A 438 -18.10 -8.86 -23.38
C PRO A 438 -19.51 -8.26 -23.24
N VAL A 439 -19.66 -6.98 -23.61
CA VAL A 439 -20.98 -6.34 -23.71
C VAL A 439 -21.68 -6.75 -25.01
N SER A 440 -22.97 -7.05 -24.94
CA SER A 440 -23.78 -7.51 -26.08
C SER A 440 -24.04 -6.42 -27.12
N ASN A 441 -23.96 -5.14 -26.75
CA ASN A 441 -24.06 -4.00 -27.65
C ASN A 441 -22.81 -3.09 -27.51
N PRO A 442 -21.84 -3.16 -28.43
CA PRO A 442 -20.62 -2.34 -28.41
C PRO A 442 -20.88 -0.83 -28.55
N ALA A 443 -22.07 -0.42 -29.01
CA ALA A 443 -22.45 0.98 -29.13
C ALA A 443 -23.13 1.55 -27.87
N ALA A 444 -23.45 0.71 -26.88
CA ALA A 444 -24.00 1.16 -25.61
C ALA A 444 -22.86 1.64 -24.69
N PRO A 445 -23.03 2.76 -23.97
CA PRO A 445 -22.05 3.18 -22.98
C PRO A 445 -21.92 2.11 -21.89
N TYR A 446 -20.69 1.69 -21.64
CA TYR A 446 -20.33 0.78 -20.56
C TYR A 446 -19.98 1.56 -19.28
N ASN A 447 -20.53 1.09 -18.17
CA ASN A 447 -20.28 1.59 -16.83
C ASN A 447 -19.85 0.43 -15.95
N TRP A 448 -18.95 0.65 -14.99
CA TRP A 448 -18.69 -0.38 -14.00
C TRP A 448 -19.92 -0.59 -13.11
N PRO A 449 -20.22 -1.83 -12.69
CA PRO A 449 -21.29 -2.15 -11.75
C PRO A 449 -20.91 -1.78 -10.29
N LEU A 450 -20.38 -0.57 -10.12
CA LEU A 450 -20.01 0.03 -8.84
C LEU A 450 -20.51 1.48 -8.83
N LEU A 451 -21.06 1.90 -7.69
CA LEU A 451 -21.36 3.31 -7.44
C LEU A 451 -20.18 3.96 -6.72
N HIS A 452 -19.92 5.19 -7.10
CA HIS A 452 -18.94 6.08 -6.52
C HIS A 452 -19.64 7.18 -5.70
N GLN A 453 -19.05 7.55 -4.58
CA GLN A 453 -19.56 8.59 -3.69
C GLN A 453 -18.42 9.40 -3.08
N VAL A 454 -18.48 10.73 -3.20
CA VAL A 454 -17.48 11.63 -2.62
C VAL A 454 -18.02 12.17 -1.30
N ARG A 455 -17.12 12.47 -0.36
CA ARG A 455 -17.50 13.17 0.87
C ARG A 455 -17.92 14.61 0.54
N ALA A 456 -19.09 15.03 1.03
CA ALA A 456 -19.55 16.39 0.84
C ALA A 456 -18.99 17.29 1.95
N HIS A 457 -18.29 18.35 1.56
CA HIS A 457 -17.70 19.31 2.48
C HIS A 457 -17.68 20.71 1.86
N PRO A 458 -17.51 21.79 2.66
CA PRO A 458 -17.63 23.17 2.17
C PRO A 458 -16.71 23.51 0.99
N GLN A 459 -15.49 22.95 0.95
CA GLN A 459 -14.57 23.18 -0.16
C GLN A 459 -15.05 22.55 -1.48
N LEU A 460 -15.57 21.31 -1.46
CA LEU A 460 -16.10 20.66 -2.66
C LEU A 460 -17.35 21.38 -3.17
N GLN A 461 -18.27 21.75 -2.27
CA GLN A 461 -19.45 22.54 -2.59
C GLN A 461 -19.05 23.82 -3.32
N TRP A 462 -18.08 24.53 -2.74
CA TRP A 462 -17.61 25.78 -3.28
C TRP A 462 -16.94 25.62 -4.66
N ILE A 463 -16.01 24.66 -4.81
CA ILE A 463 -15.32 24.41 -6.10
C ILE A 463 -16.34 24.13 -7.20
N GLY A 464 -17.30 23.24 -6.92
CA GLY A 464 -18.30 22.89 -7.92
C GLY A 464 -19.24 24.04 -8.27
N THR A 465 -19.71 24.81 -7.28
CA THR A 465 -20.59 25.98 -7.52
C THR A 465 -19.90 27.08 -8.32
N GLU A 466 -18.64 27.41 -8.03
CA GLU A 466 -17.92 28.45 -8.78
C GLU A 466 -17.56 28.00 -10.20
N LEU A 467 -17.14 26.75 -10.39
CA LEU A 467 -16.84 26.22 -11.71
C LEU A 467 -18.11 26.11 -12.58
N GLU A 468 -19.26 25.78 -12.00
CA GLU A 468 -20.56 25.77 -12.70
C GLU A 468 -20.95 27.18 -13.22
N LYS A 469 -20.71 28.24 -12.44
CA LYS A 469 -20.91 29.64 -12.87
C LYS A 469 -19.99 30.05 -14.01
N LEU A 470 -18.78 29.51 -14.05
CA LEU A 470 -17.81 29.81 -15.11
C LEU A 470 -18.22 29.13 -16.44
N GLN A 471 -18.77 27.91 -16.38
CA GLN A 471 -19.24 27.16 -17.54
C GLN A 471 -20.37 27.86 -18.33
N SER A 472 -21.19 28.70 -17.68
CA SER A 472 -22.26 29.44 -18.36
C SER A 472 -21.77 30.60 -19.26
N ASN A 473 -20.49 31.01 -19.16
CA ASN A 473 -19.97 32.22 -19.82
C ASN A 473 -18.78 32.03 -20.79
N ASN A 474 -18.18 30.82 -20.91
CA ASN A 474 -17.07 30.61 -21.86
C ASN A 474 -16.86 29.11 -22.19
N THR A 475 -16.71 28.76 -23.48
CA THR A 475 -16.51 27.38 -23.97
C THR A 475 -15.09 26.83 -23.75
N ALA A 476 -14.17 27.62 -23.21
CA ALA A 476 -12.75 27.29 -23.05
C ALA A 476 -12.29 27.21 -21.58
N LEU A 477 -13.17 26.85 -20.65
CA LEU A 477 -12.80 26.60 -19.26
C LEU A 477 -12.39 25.14 -19.02
N THR A 478 -11.40 25.00 -18.15
CA THR A 478 -10.45 23.90 -18.00
C THR A 478 -11.10 22.53 -17.80
N ALA A 479 -10.41 21.51 -18.33
CA ALA A 479 -10.76 20.08 -18.29
C ALA A 479 -11.28 19.48 -16.95
N PRO A 480 -10.94 19.97 -15.73
CA PRO A 480 -11.26 19.24 -14.49
C PRO A 480 -12.74 19.09 -14.12
N LEU A 481 -13.60 20.12 -14.23
CA LEU A 481 -15.04 19.96 -13.89
C LEU A 481 -15.82 19.30 -15.03
N ARG A 482 -15.49 19.64 -16.28
CA ARG A 482 -16.03 18.94 -17.45
C ARG A 482 -15.67 17.46 -17.40
N SER A 483 -14.50 17.11 -16.85
CA SER A 483 -14.12 15.74 -16.52
C SER A 483 -15.01 15.22 -15.39
N LEU A 484 -15.11 15.84 -14.21
CA LEU A 484 -15.95 15.33 -13.11
C LEU A 484 -17.44 15.10 -13.49
N LEU A 485 -18.15 16.08 -14.07
CA LEU A 485 -19.58 15.94 -14.41
C LEU A 485 -19.85 15.06 -15.65
N ASN A 486 -18.89 14.88 -16.56
CA ASN A 486 -19.06 13.93 -17.68
C ASN A 486 -18.59 12.52 -17.32
N LEU A 487 -17.65 12.39 -16.38
CA LEU A 487 -17.17 11.11 -15.85
C LEU A 487 -18.17 10.45 -14.92
N TYR A 488 -18.88 11.24 -14.12
CA TYR A 488 -19.91 10.71 -13.22
C TYR A 488 -21.29 10.80 -13.88
N LEU A 489 -21.99 9.67 -13.89
CA LEU A 489 -23.38 9.57 -14.32
C LEU A 489 -24.27 9.33 -13.11
N THR A 490 -25.54 9.67 -13.24
CA THR A 490 -26.58 9.23 -12.32
C THR A 490 -26.62 7.69 -12.25
N PRO A 491 -27.21 7.08 -11.21
CA PRO A 491 -27.33 5.62 -11.11
C PRO A 491 -28.12 4.94 -12.24
N ASN A 492 -28.90 5.70 -13.01
CA ASN A 492 -29.62 5.23 -14.20
C ASN A 492 -28.83 5.46 -15.51
N GLY A 493 -27.57 5.92 -15.43
CA GLY A 493 -26.67 6.08 -16.58
C GLY A 493 -26.88 7.37 -17.38
N THR A 494 -27.64 8.34 -16.87
CA THR A 494 -27.80 9.66 -17.52
C THR A 494 -26.79 10.68 -16.97
N ARG A 495 -26.61 11.80 -17.67
CA ARG A 495 -25.79 12.91 -17.16
C ARG A 495 -26.53 13.64 -16.03
N TRP A 496 -25.79 14.14 -15.06
CA TRP A 496 -26.30 15.09 -14.07
C TRP A 496 -26.72 16.40 -14.75
N SER A 497 -27.82 17.01 -14.31
CA SER A 497 -28.32 18.27 -14.88
C SER A 497 -27.59 19.52 -14.35
N SER A 498 -27.00 19.42 -13.16
CA SER A 498 -26.25 20.48 -12.48
C SER A 498 -25.26 19.89 -11.47
N PHE A 499 -24.28 20.68 -11.06
CA PHE A 499 -23.41 20.31 -9.94
C PHE A 499 -24.22 20.14 -8.65
N GLN A 500 -25.22 21.01 -8.42
CA GLN A 500 -26.06 20.93 -7.22
C GLN A 500 -26.83 19.60 -7.13
N GLU A 501 -27.29 19.06 -8.26
CA GLU A 501 -27.93 17.74 -8.30
C GLU A 501 -26.95 16.62 -7.97
N PHE A 502 -25.75 16.63 -8.55
CA PHE A 502 -24.69 15.67 -8.21
C PHE A 502 -24.27 15.77 -6.73
N PHE A 503 -24.05 16.98 -6.23
CA PHE A 503 -23.50 17.25 -4.91
C PHE A 503 -24.41 16.80 -3.77
N GLY A 504 -25.74 16.81 -3.97
CA GLY A 504 -26.68 16.60 -2.87
C GLY A 504 -26.51 17.73 -1.82
N PRO A 505 -26.19 17.47 -0.56
CA PRO A 505 -25.68 16.21 -0.05
C PRO A 505 -26.79 15.24 0.37
N VAL A 506 -26.47 13.95 0.25
CA VAL A 506 -27.16 12.87 0.96
C VAL A 506 -26.53 12.75 2.35
N VAL A 507 -27.35 12.67 3.38
CA VAL A 507 -26.90 12.52 4.77
C VAL A 507 -27.18 11.10 5.22
N ASP A 508 -26.16 10.42 5.75
CA ASP A 508 -26.29 9.05 6.29
C ASP A 508 -26.98 9.03 7.67
N SER A 509 -27.28 7.84 8.18
CA SER A 509 -27.88 7.66 9.51
C SER A 509 -27.05 8.19 10.67
N LYS A 510 -25.76 8.50 10.46
CA LYS A 510 -24.82 9.04 11.45
C LYS A 510 -24.61 10.56 11.31
N GLY A 511 -25.29 11.21 10.35
CA GLY A 511 -25.19 12.65 10.12
C GLY A 511 -24.02 13.07 9.22
N ASN A 512 -23.32 12.13 8.58
CA ASN A 512 -22.24 12.43 7.65
C ASN A 512 -22.81 12.78 6.27
N SER A 513 -22.18 13.73 5.57
CA SER A 513 -22.68 14.26 4.30
C SER A 513 -21.85 13.76 3.13
N PHE A 514 -22.52 13.32 2.07
CA PHE A 514 -21.90 12.78 0.86
C PHE A 514 -22.60 13.28 -0.40
N THR A 515 -21.93 13.18 -1.55
CA THR A 515 -22.58 13.38 -2.85
C THR A 515 -23.64 12.32 -3.10
N ASN A 516 -24.51 12.54 -4.10
CA ASN A 516 -25.33 11.46 -4.62
C ASN A 516 -24.43 10.35 -5.19
N HIS A 517 -24.90 9.11 -5.08
CA HIS A 517 -24.24 7.98 -5.72
C HIS A 517 -24.19 8.18 -7.23
N SER A 518 -23.04 7.88 -7.83
CA SER A 518 -22.81 8.03 -9.27
C SER A 518 -22.19 6.79 -9.88
N LEU A 519 -22.55 6.47 -11.12
CA LEU A 519 -21.79 5.53 -11.94
C LEU A 519 -20.55 6.23 -12.51
N ILE A 520 -19.51 5.46 -12.78
CA ILE A 520 -18.34 5.93 -13.54
C ILE A 520 -18.56 5.60 -15.01
N ASN A 521 -18.54 6.63 -15.86
CA ASN A 521 -18.63 6.50 -17.31
C ASN A 521 -17.29 6.05 -17.89
N VAL A 522 -17.15 4.75 -18.09
CA VAL A 522 -15.91 4.14 -18.56
C VAL A 522 -15.72 4.35 -20.07
N THR A 523 -16.80 4.64 -20.79
CA THR A 523 -16.80 4.78 -22.26
C THR A 523 -16.02 6.01 -22.72
N ILE A 524 -16.16 7.12 -21.99
CA ILE A 524 -15.44 8.37 -22.27
C ILE A 524 -13.93 8.21 -22.03
N ASN A 525 -13.51 7.40 -21.05
CA ASN A 525 -12.09 7.21 -20.73
C ASN A 525 -11.42 6.17 -21.63
N ALA A 526 -12.02 4.99 -21.80
CA ALA A 526 -11.35 3.87 -22.46
C ALA A 526 -11.56 3.84 -24.00
N PHE A 527 -12.76 4.16 -24.50
CA PHE A 527 -13.15 3.85 -25.87
C PHE A 527 -13.12 5.03 -26.85
N GLU A 528 -13.36 6.26 -26.37
CA GLU A 528 -13.20 7.46 -27.24
C GLU A 528 -11.73 7.67 -27.63
N SER A 529 -10.79 7.27 -26.78
CA SER A 529 -9.35 7.41 -27.02
C SER A 529 -8.73 6.17 -27.69
N PHE A 530 -9.22 4.94 -27.42
CA PHE A 530 -8.67 3.71 -27.99
C PHE A 530 -9.72 2.58 -28.10
N PRO A 531 -10.22 2.23 -29.31
CA PRO A 531 -11.19 1.15 -29.43
C PRO A 531 -10.56 -0.23 -29.22
N PHE A 532 -10.88 -0.89 -28.10
CA PHE A 532 -10.44 -2.26 -27.76
C PHE A 532 -11.62 -3.25 -27.78
N PRO A 533 -12.09 -3.70 -28.96
CA PRO A 533 -13.18 -4.65 -29.03
C PRO A 533 -12.79 -6.02 -28.43
N PRO A 534 -13.71 -6.68 -27.71
CA PRO A 534 -13.45 -8.00 -27.16
C PRO A 534 -13.19 -9.02 -28.27
N VAL A 535 -12.40 -10.06 -27.97
CA VAL A 535 -12.08 -11.15 -28.94
C VAL A 535 -13.34 -11.86 -29.45
N SER A 536 -14.40 -11.87 -28.64
CA SER A 536 -15.62 -12.64 -28.89
C SER A 536 -16.82 -11.95 -28.26
N PRO A 537 -18.04 -12.12 -28.81
CA PRO A 537 -19.25 -11.57 -28.21
C PRO A 537 -19.74 -12.38 -26.99
N ALA A 538 -19.13 -13.53 -26.69
CA ALA A 538 -19.47 -14.37 -25.55
C ALA A 538 -18.28 -14.48 -24.58
N PRO A 539 -18.53 -14.55 -23.26
CA PRO A 539 -17.49 -14.79 -22.26
C PRO A 539 -16.62 -16.02 -22.62
N PRO A 540 -15.27 -15.92 -22.58
CA PRO A 540 -14.38 -17.04 -22.84
C PRO A 540 -14.38 -18.12 -21.75
N PHE A 541 -14.78 -17.76 -20.54
CA PHE A 541 -14.90 -18.65 -19.38
C PHE A 541 -16.22 -18.35 -18.68
N ARG A 542 -16.85 -19.36 -18.07
CA ARG A 542 -18.01 -19.14 -17.20
C ARG A 542 -17.52 -18.65 -15.83
N PRO A 543 -18.29 -17.82 -15.11
CA PRO A 543 -17.88 -17.36 -13.78
C PRO A 543 -17.51 -18.48 -12.80
N GLU A 544 -18.22 -19.61 -12.84
CA GLU A 544 -17.96 -20.79 -12.01
C GLU A 544 -16.66 -21.54 -12.37
N ASP A 545 -16.14 -21.33 -13.59
CA ASP A 545 -14.87 -21.87 -14.07
C ASP A 545 -13.72 -20.86 -13.90
N MET A 546 -13.94 -19.80 -13.12
CA MET A 546 -12.91 -18.81 -12.76
C MET A 546 -12.63 -18.83 -11.26
N VAL A 547 -11.37 -18.63 -10.88
CA VAL A 547 -10.99 -18.40 -9.47
C VAL A 547 -9.93 -17.31 -9.38
N ILE A 548 -10.06 -16.43 -8.38
CA ILE A 548 -9.11 -15.36 -8.08
C ILE A 548 -8.22 -15.80 -6.92
N VAL A 549 -6.91 -15.68 -7.11
CA VAL A 549 -5.88 -15.92 -6.10
C VAL A 549 -5.27 -14.59 -5.68
N THR A 550 -5.14 -14.36 -4.38
CA THR A 550 -4.60 -13.13 -3.83
C THR A 550 -3.93 -13.40 -2.49
N ASP A 551 -3.05 -12.51 -2.06
CA ASP A 551 -2.42 -12.47 -0.73
C ASP A 551 -3.01 -11.33 0.13
N GLY A 552 -4.18 -10.80 -0.24
CA GLY A 552 -4.84 -9.68 0.43
C GLY A 552 -4.24 -8.32 0.08
N GLU A 553 -3.13 -8.26 -0.66
CA GLU A 553 -2.49 -7.00 -1.04
C GLU A 553 -3.14 -6.30 -2.24
N CYS A 554 -4.21 -6.88 -2.78
CA CYS A 554 -5.01 -6.28 -3.83
C CYS A 554 -5.54 -4.89 -3.39
N ALA A 555 -5.17 -3.85 -4.14
CA ALA A 555 -5.51 -2.45 -3.85
C ALA A 555 -5.98 -1.68 -5.09
N SER A 556 -6.70 -0.57 -4.87
CA SER A 556 -7.09 0.39 -5.91
C SER A 556 -7.76 -0.29 -7.12
N ALA A 557 -7.20 -0.15 -8.32
CA ALA A 557 -7.67 -0.83 -9.52
C ALA A 557 -7.85 -2.35 -9.38
N CYS A 558 -6.96 -3.04 -8.66
CA CYS A 558 -7.10 -4.46 -8.38
C CYS A 558 -8.35 -4.74 -7.53
N ALA A 559 -8.60 -3.90 -6.52
CA ALA A 559 -9.75 -4.03 -5.64
C ALA A 559 -11.07 -3.81 -6.40
N ILE A 560 -11.10 -2.87 -7.35
CA ILE A 560 -12.23 -2.65 -8.28
C ILE A 560 -12.47 -3.90 -9.11
N PHE A 561 -11.43 -4.39 -9.82
CA PHE A 561 -11.52 -5.56 -10.67
C PHE A 561 -12.02 -6.80 -9.91
N THR A 562 -11.40 -7.07 -8.76
CA THR A 562 -11.77 -8.19 -7.87
C THR A 562 -13.18 -8.03 -7.34
N SER A 563 -13.59 -6.81 -6.97
CA SER A 563 -14.95 -6.53 -6.48
C SER A 563 -16.00 -6.76 -7.56
N ILE A 564 -15.75 -6.35 -8.80
CA ILE A 564 -16.67 -6.62 -9.92
C ILE A 564 -16.81 -8.13 -10.12
N LEU A 565 -15.69 -8.85 -10.25
CA LEU A 565 -15.74 -10.29 -10.50
C LEU A 565 -16.37 -11.09 -9.36
N ALA A 566 -16.04 -10.76 -8.11
CA ALA A 566 -16.54 -11.49 -6.96
C ALA A 566 -18.00 -11.14 -6.59
N HIS A 567 -18.37 -9.85 -6.57
CA HIS A 567 -19.71 -9.43 -6.12
C HIS A 567 -20.78 -9.49 -7.22
N ILE A 568 -20.38 -9.28 -8.48
CA ILE A 568 -21.33 -9.18 -9.59
C ILE A 568 -21.40 -10.50 -10.35
N HIS A 569 -20.24 -11.12 -10.63
CA HIS A 569 -20.19 -12.38 -11.38
C HIS A 569 -20.11 -13.62 -10.48
N GLY A 570 -19.89 -13.46 -9.17
CA GLY A 570 -19.82 -14.59 -8.24
C GLY A 570 -18.53 -15.42 -8.36
N VAL A 571 -17.46 -14.86 -8.95
CA VAL A 571 -16.17 -15.54 -9.07
C VAL A 571 -15.58 -15.80 -7.68
N LYS A 572 -15.17 -17.05 -7.43
CA LYS A 572 -14.62 -17.47 -6.13
C LYS A 572 -13.23 -16.88 -5.89
N THR A 573 -12.89 -16.71 -4.62
CA THR A 573 -11.64 -16.09 -4.18
C THR A 573 -10.88 -16.98 -3.19
N ILE A 574 -9.56 -17.08 -3.38
CA ILE A 574 -8.62 -17.80 -2.52
C ILE A 574 -7.61 -16.78 -1.98
N ALA A 575 -7.52 -16.64 -0.67
CA ALA A 575 -6.53 -15.80 0.01
C ALA A 575 -5.36 -16.64 0.56
N LEU A 576 -4.13 -16.22 0.26
CA LEU A 576 -2.89 -16.89 0.68
C LEU A 576 -2.21 -16.17 1.84
N GLY A 577 -1.71 -16.94 2.80
CA GLY A 577 -0.95 -16.43 3.94
C GLY A 577 -1.83 -15.87 5.06
N GLY A 578 -1.45 -14.71 5.58
CA GLY A 578 -2.03 -14.03 6.73
C GLY A 578 -1.46 -14.50 8.07
N ARG A 579 -2.00 -13.95 9.17
CA ARG A 579 -1.58 -14.29 10.54
C ARG A 579 -1.87 -15.77 10.82
N PRO A 580 -1.09 -16.48 11.67
CA PRO A 580 -1.28 -17.91 11.95
C PRO A 580 -2.56 -18.16 12.77
N LEU A 581 -3.73 -18.07 12.11
CA LEU A 581 -5.05 -18.19 12.70
C LEU A 581 -5.92 -19.12 11.83
N ASN A 582 -6.68 -20.00 12.48
CA ASN A 582 -7.73 -20.80 11.84
C ASN A 582 -9.00 -19.94 11.65
N GLN A 583 -8.87 -18.86 10.87
CA GLN A 583 -9.93 -17.89 10.59
C GLN A 583 -9.85 -17.44 9.12
N PRO A 584 -10.95 -16.95 8.52
CA PRO A 584 -10.92 -16.41 7.17
C PRO A 584 -10.02 -15.17 7.07
N MET A 585 -9.46 -14.99 5.88
CA MET A 585 -8.74 -13.79 5.47
C MET A 585 -9.55 -13.09 4.36
N GLN A 586 -9.44 -11.76 4.23
CA GLN A 586 -10.07 -11.05 3.13
C GLN A 586 -9.28 -11.20 1.84
N ALA A 587 -9.97 -11.35 0.70
CA ALA A 587 -9.32 -11.35 -0.61
C ALA A 587 -8.75 -9.96 -0.97
N ILE A 588 -9.38 -8.90 -0.47
CA ILE A 588 -8.96 -7.52 -0.69
C ILE A 588 -8.78 -6.89 0.68
N GLY A 589 -7.53 -6.61 1.05
CA GLY A 589 -7.16 -6.09 2.37
C GLY A 589 -6.53 -4.69 2.37
N GLN A 590 -6.24 -4.15 1.19
CA GLN A 590 -5.78 -2.77 1.01
C GLN A 590 -6.92 -1.85 0.54
N VAL A 591 -6.62 -0.83 -0.26
CA VAL A 591 -7.56 0.21 -0.64
C VAL A 591 -8.63 -0.31 -1.60
N LYS A 592 -9.90 -0.16 -1.24
CA LYS A 592 -11.10 -0.51 -2.02
C LYS A 592 -11.84 0.71 -2.60
N GLY A 593 -11.40 1.92 -2.24
CA GLY A 593 -11.89 3.17 -2.82
C GLY A 593 -10.96 3.72 -3.90
N GLY A 594 -11.33 4.85 -4.48
CA GLY A 594 -10.53 5.57 -5.47
C GLY A 594 -11.41 6.44 -6.35
N PRO A 595 -10.80 7.18 -7.31
CA PRO A 595 -9.35 7.25 -7.59
C PRO A 595 -8.55 8.01 -6.51
N VAL A 596 -7.24 7.85 -6.53
CA VAL A 596 -6.31 8.72 -5.79
C VAL A 596 -6.22 10.06 -6.49
N TYR A 597 -6.28 11.15 -5.74
CA TYR A 597 -6.08 12.51 -6.23
C TYR A 597 -5.04 13.24 -5.38
N SER A 598 -4.48 14.30 -5.96
CA SER A 598 -3.63 15.24 -5.26
C SER A 598 -4.23 16.61 -5.11
N PHE A 599 -3.77 17.33 -4.09
CA PHE A 599 -3.96 18.78 -4.03
C PHE A 599 -3.21 19.57 -5.09
N GLN A 600 -2.15 18.99 -5.66
CA GLN A 600 -1.35 19.64 -6.69
C GLN A 600 -2.03 19.62 -8.06
N ASP A 601 -2.97 18.71 -8.26
CA ASP A 601 -3.78 18.62 -9.49
C ASP A 601 -4.80 19.76 -9.56
N PHE A 602 -5.23 20.31 -8.40
CA PHE A 602 -6.11 21.48 -8.35
C PHE A 602 -5.38 22.80 -8.67
N VAL A 603 -4.04 22.85 -8.57
CA VAL A 603 -3.25 24.08 -8.66
C VAL A 603 -2.32 24.02 -9.87
N SER A 604 -2.77 24.52 -11.02
CA SER A 604 -1.87 24.84 -12.13
C SER A 604 -0.90 25.97 -11.70
N PRO A 605 0.42 25.79 -11.77
CA PRO A 605 1.39 26.76 -11.30
C PRO A 605 1.75 27.74 -12.42
N ASP A 606 0.92 28.77 -12.65
CA ASP A 606 1.45 30.03 -13.21
C ASP A 606 1.32 31.15 -12.17
N PRO A 607 2.42 31.49 -11.46
CA PRO A 607 2.47 32.62 -10.53
C PRO A 607 2.30 34.01 -11.19
N ARG A 608 2.15 34.11 -12.52
CA ARG A 608 1.98 35.38 -13.25
C ARG A 608 0.54 35.74 -13.58
N ASN A 609 -0.43 34.85 -13.32
CA ASN A 609 -1.85 35.21 -13.38
C ASN A 609 -2.33 35.64 -11.99
N ALA A 610 -1.92 36.84 -11.57
CA ALA A 610 -2.46 37.58 -10.42
C ALA A 610 -3.95 38.01 -10.62
N SER A 611 -4.66 37.40 -11.56
CA SER A 611 -5.99 37.81 -12.03
C SER A 611 -7.14 37.01 -11.41
N THR A 612 -6.87 35.98 -10.60
CA THR A 612 -7.92 35.20 -9.88
C THR A 612 -7.54 34.92 -8.43
N PRO A 613 -7.80 35.85 -7.48
CA PRO A 613 -7.65 35.56 -6.05
C PRO A 613 -8.59 34.42 -5.63
N LEU A 614 -8.16 33.58 -4.68
CA LEU A 614 -9.05 32.59 -4.06
C LEU A 614 -10.27 33.30 -3.44
N PRO A 615 -11.51 32.89 -3.77
CA PRO A 615 -12.69 33.55 -3.25
C PRO A 615 -12.86 33.43 -1.71
N PRO A 616 -13.58 34.37 -1.08
CA PRO A 616 -13.76 34.40 0.37
C PRO A 616 -14.37 33.10 0.91
N GLY A 617 -13.71 32.46 1.88
CA GLY A 617 -14.19 31.26 2.57
C GLY A 617 -13.44 29.96 2.23
N VAL A 618 -12.70 29.94 1.12
CA VAL A 618 -11.83 28.82 0.76
C VAL A 618 -10.55 28.90 1.58
N LYS A 619 -10.36 27.95 2.50
CA LYS A 619 -9.12 27.79 3.27
C LYS A 619 -8.10 26.94 2.50
N LEU A 620 -7.96 27.17 1.20
CA LEU A 620 -6.83 26.61 0.47
C LEU A 620 -5.62 27.51 0.70
N PRO A 621 -4.41 26.95 0.68
CA PRO A 621 -3.22 27.74 0.91
C PRO A 621 -3.00 28.66 -0.32
N VAL A 622 -3.36 29.94 -0.16
CA VAL A 622 -3.52 30.97 -1.21
C VAL A 622 -2.25 31.24 -2.03
N ASN A 623 -1.09 30.80 -1.57
CA ASN A 623 0.21 30.83 -2.26
C ASN A 623 1.04 29.56 -1.94
N GLY A 624 0.36 28.41 -1.86
CA GLY A 624 0.58 27.33 -0.90
C GLY A 624 1.71 26.34 -1.11
N LYS A 625 2.96 26.76 -0.94
CA LYS A 625 4.02 25.80 -0.57
C LYS A 625 3.81 25.34 0.88
N PRO A 626 3.86 24.04 1.17
CA PRO A 626 3.80 23.55 2.55
C PRO A 626 5.01 24.10 3.34
N PRO A 627 4.85 24.52 4.60
CA PRO A 627 5.94 25.08 5.41
C PRO A 627 7.11 24.11 5.64
N LEU A 628 6.82 22.81 5.62
CA LEU A 628 7.82 21.75 5.51
C LEU A 628 7.72 21.14 4.13
N ARG A 629 8.86 20.88 3.49
CA ARG A 629 8.88 20.31 2.16
C ARG A 629 8.27 18.90 2.16
N ILE A 630 7.36 18.66 1.22
CA ILE A 630 6.77 17.35 0.92
C ILE A 630 7.47 16.86 -0.38
N PRO A 631 7.91 15.59 -0.51
CA PRO A 631 8.75 15.10 -1.62
C PRO A 631 8.16 15.27 -3.04
N VAL A 632 8.47 16.33 -3.80
CA VAL A 632 7.90 16.52 -5.16
C VAL A 632 8.73 15.72 -6.16
N GLY A 633 8.11 14.89 -7.00
CA GLY A 633 8.88 14.16 -8.01
C GLY A 633 8.07 13.52 -9.13
N LEU A 634 7.86 14.27 -10.21
CA LEU A 634 8.45 13.99 -11.53
C LEU A 634 8.76 15.34 -12.22
N PRO A 635 9.65 15.40 -13.23
CA PRO A 635 9.73 16.53 -14.16
C PRO A 635 8.33 16.82 -14.72
N THR A 636 8.08 18.09 -15.02
CA THR A 636 6.78 18.70 -15.39
C THR A 636 5.91 17.98 -16.43
N ALA A 637 6.43 16.95 -17.12
CA ALA A 637 5.73 16.17 -18.13
C ALA A 637 5.10 14.85 -17.63
N ALA A 638 5.28 14.46 -16.36
CA ALA A 638 4.67 13.26 -15.79
C ALA A 638 3.76 13.54 -14.58
N ARG A 639 3.11 14.71 -14.61
CA ARG A 639 2.06 15.08 -13.65
C ARG A 639 0.80 14.22 -13.75
N ASP A 640 0.60 13.49 -14.85
CA ASP A 640 -0.72 12.93 -15.19
C ASP A 640 -0.92 11.44 -14.87
N THR A 641 -0.05 10.77 -14.10
CA THR A 641 -0.30 9.36 -13.69
C THR A 641 0.04 9.03 -12.23
N GLY A 642 -0.27 9.95 -11.31
CA GLY A 642 -0.54 9.58 -9.91
C GLY A 642 0.59 9.82 -8.90
N GLY A 643 1.58 10.65 -9.22
CA GLY A 643 2.63 11.04 -8.29
C GLY A 643 2.35 12.40 -7.66
N ALA A 644 1.89 12.43 -6.41
CA ALA A 644 1.68 13.72 -5.77
C ALA A 644 1.75 13.74 -4.25
N ASN A 645 2.16 14.90 -3.74
CA ASN A 645 2.30 15.21 -2.33
C ASN A 645 1.01 15.77 -1.74
N VAL A 646 0.62 15.18 -0.61
CA VAL A 646 -0.73 15.17 -0.06
C VAL A 646 -1.70 14.48 -1.02
N GLY A 647 -1.58 13.16 -1.10
CA GLY A 647 -2.52 12.29 -1.79
C GLY A 647 -3.73 11.98 -0.89
N TYR A 648 -4.89 11.78 -1.50
CA TYR A 648 -6.10 11.33 -0.82
C TYR A 648 -6.96 10.44 -1.72
N ASN A 649 -7.78 9.62 -1.07
CA ASN A 649 -8.82 8.84 -1.71
C ASN A 649 -10.03 9.72 -1.97
N LEU A 650 -10.30 10.05 -3.24
CA LEU A 650 -11.38 10.97 -3.59
C LEU A 650 -12.76 10.40 -3.28
N GLY A 651 -12.96 9.09 -3.42
CA GLY A 651 -14.30 8.54 -3.30
C GLY A 651 -14.40 7.10 -2.82
N ASN A 652 -15.51 6.89 -2.15
CA ASN A 652 -15.97 5.62 -1.65
C ASN A 652 -16.67 4.85 -2.76
N MET A 653 -16.52 3.51 -2.75
CA MET A 653 -17.15 2.63 -3.73
C MET A 653 -18.17 1.70 -3.09
N PHE A 654 -19.23 1.38 -3.83
CA PHE A 654 -20.32 0.51 -3.41
C PHE A 654 -20.66 -0.49 -4.53
N PRO A 655 -20.86 -1.79 -4.22
CA PRO A 655 -21.29 -2.76 -5.23
C PRO A 655 -22.72 -2.46 -5.67
N TYR A 656 -22.98 -2.53 -6.98
CA TYR A 656 -24.26 -2.09 -7.55
C TYR A 656 -24.79 -3.11 -8.57
N ASP A 657 -26.03 -3.53 -8.35
CA ASP A 657 -26.77 -4.37 -9.27
C ASP A 657 -27.38 -3.47 -10.36
N LEU A 658 -26.76 -3.45 -11.54
CA LEU A 658 -27.18 -2.63 -12.68
C LEU A 658 -28.58 -3.00 -13.19
N GLU A 659 -28.99 -4.26 -13.05
CA GLU A 659 -30.29 -4.73 -13.54
C GLU A 659 -31.43 -4.30 -12.61
N LYS A 660 -31.19 -4.40 -11.29
CA LYS A 660 -32.19 -3.99 -10.28
C LYS A 660 -32.14 -2.52 -9.93
N GLY A 661 -31.05 -1.82 -10.26
CA GLY A 661 -30.84 -0.43 -9.91
C GLY A 661 -30.65 -0.22 -8.41
N GLU A 662 -29.98 -1.14 -7.72
CA GLU A 662 -29.80 -1.08 -6.27
C GLU A 662 -28.39 -1.43 -5.78
N VAL A 663 -27.96 -0.80 -4.68
CA VAL A 663 -26.72 -1.15 -3.99
C VAL A 663 -26.87 -2.53 -3.36
N ILE A 664 -25.86 -3.38 -3.56
CA ILE A 664 -25.78 -4.71 -2.97
C ILE A 664 -25.32 -4.57 -1.51
N GLY A 665 -26.13 -5.05 -0.58
CA GLY A 665 -25.86 -4.96 0.86
C GLY A 665 -26.20 -3.60 1.46
N ASP A 666 -25.39 -3.14 2.42
CA ASP A 666 -25.67 -1.91 3.18
C ASP A 666 -25.40 -0.64 2.35
N LYS A 667 -26.42 0.19 2.13
CA LYS A 667 -26.34 1.40 1.28
C LYS A 667 -25.49 2.53 1.87
N GLU A 668 -25.15 2.46 3.15
CA GLU A 668 -24.39 3.50 3.86
C GLU A 668 -22.94 3.08 4.18
N VAL A 669 -22.59 1.80 4.02
CA VAL A 669 -21.24 1.32 4.31
C VAL A 669 -20.48 1.11 3.00
N PRO A 670 -19.40 1.85 2.72
CA PRO A 670 -18.62 1.66 1.49
C PRO A 670 -17.71 0.44 1.56
N LEU A 671 -17.27 -0.06 0.40
CA LEU A 671 -16.40 -1.25 0.29
C LEU A 671 -15.17 -1.19 1.20
N GLN A 672 -14.52 -0.02 1.31
CA GLN A 672 -13.36 0.22 2.19
C GLN A 672 -13.64 -0.13 3.66
N MET A 673 -14.88 0.00 4.10
CA MET A 673 -15.31 -0.21 5.48
C MET A 673 -15.98 -1.59 5.69
N ARG A 674 -16.16 -2.37 4.61
CA ARG A 674 -16.81 -3.68 4.66
C ARG A 674 -15.80 -4.80 4.85
N TYR A 675 -16.07 -5.66 5.83
CA TYR A 675 -15.43 -6.97 5.93
C TYR A 675 -15.94 -7.90 4.82
N GLN A 676 -15.01 -8.51 4.08
CA GLN A 676 -15.30 -9.45 2.99
C GLN A 676 -14.29 -10.58 2.99
N ALA A 677 -14.63 -11.69 3.65
CA ALA A 677 -13.82 -12.90 3.63
C ALA A 677 -13.66 -13.45 2.21
N ALA A 678 -12.48 -13.98 1.90
CA ALA A 678 -12.31 -14.89 0.78
C ALA A 678 -13.11 -16.19 1.02
N HIS A 679 -13.42 -16.90 -0.05
CA HIS A 679 -14.10 -18.19 0.07
C HIS A 679 -13.19 -19.22 0.73
N CYS A 680 -11.94 -19.28 0.27
CA CYS A 680 -10.92 -20.17 0.80
C CYS A 680 -9.71 -19.40 1.31
N ARG A 681 -9.10 -19.92 2.36
CA ARG A 681 -7.76 -19.52 2.81
C ARG A 681 -6.80 -20.69 2.69
N LEU A 682 -5.58 -20.40 2.27
CA LEU A 682 -4.42 -21.29 2.29
C LEU A 682 -3.23 -20.58 2.94
N PHE A 683 -2.29 -21.34 3.51
CA PHE A 683 -0.98 -20.83 3.92
C PHE A 683 0.09 -21.20 2.89
N PHE A 684 1.16 -20.41 2.79
CA PHE A 684 2.28 -20.73 1.90
C PHE A 684 2.99 -22.00 2.38
N THR A 685 3.32 -22.90 1.46
CA THR A 685 4.20 -24.05 1.72
C THR A 685 5.61 -23.77 1.19
N TRP A 686 6.58 -24.64 1.52
CA TRP A 686 7.93 -24.56 0.96
C TRP A 686 7.98 -24.68 -0.56
N GLU A 687 7.06 -25.45 -1.17
CA GLU A 687 6.97 -25.54 -2.63
C GLU A 687 6.46 -24.21 -3.22
N MET A 688 5.41 -23.63 -2.63
CA MET A 688 4.85 -22.34 -3.04
C MET A 688 5.84 -21.18 -2.88
N ALA A 689 6.69 -21.23 -1.85
CA ALA A 689 7.74 -20.24 -1.63
C ALA A 689 8.88 -20.29 -2.68
N ARG A 690 8.97 -21.37 -3.47
CA ARG A 690 9.97 -21.57 -4.53
C ARG A 690 9.40 -21.44 -5.93
N ASN A 691 8.15 -21.85 -6.12
CA ASN A 691 7.55 -22.03 -7.42
C ASN A 691 6.09 -21.58 -7.43
N ILE A 692 5.79 -20.61 -8.29
CA ILE A 692 4.44 -20.08 -8.45
C ILE A 692 3.45 -21.14 -8.95
N THR A 693 3.89 -22.13 -9.74
CA THR A 693 2.97 -23.15 -10.27
C THR A 693 2.41 -24.05 -9.16
N ALA A 694 3.12 -24.18 -8.03
CA ALA A 694 2.60 -24.88 -6.86
C ALA A 694 1.41 -24.15 -6.23
N ILE A 695 1.41 -22.81 -6.26
CA ILE A 695 0.27 -21.99 -5.83
C ILE A 695 -0.91 -22.22 -6.77
N TRP A 696 -0.68 -22.14 -8.08
CA TRP A 696 -1.76 -22.33 -9.07
C TRP A 696 -2.33 -23.74 -9.04
N ARG A 697 -1.49 -24.76 -8.77
CA ARG A 697 -1.93 -26.14 -8.61
C ARG A 697 -2.84 -26.28 -7.39
N ALA A 698 -2.44 -25.72 -6.24
CA ALA A 698 -3.29 -25.72 -5.05
C ALA A 698 -4.60 -24.95 -5.27
N ALA A 699 -4.56 -23.82 -5.97
CA ALA A 699 -5.76 -23.05 -6.32
C ALA A 699 -6.72 -23.85 -7.22
N ARG A 700 -6.19 -24.53 -8.24
CA ARG A 700 -6.94 -25.42 -9.14
C ARG A 700 -7.61 -26.56 -8.37
N GLU A 701 -6.86 -27.23 -7.49
CA GLU A 701 -7.39 -28.33 -6.66
C GLU A 701 -8.47 -27.86 -5.69
N VAL A 702 -8.30 -26.69 -5.08
CA VAL A 702 -9.32 -26.11 -4.20
C VAL A 702 -10.58 -25.71 -4.97
N ALA A 703 -10.42 -25.10 -6.15
CA ALA A 703 -11.54 -24.55 -6.91
C ALA A 703 -12.39 -25.64 -7.57
N TRP A 704 -11.74 -26.67 -8.14
CA TRP A 704 -12.40 -27.65 -9.01
C TRP A 704 -11.99 -29.11 -8.76
N GLY A 705 -11.09 -29.37 -7.82
CA GLY A 705 -10.61 -30.71 -7.46
C GLY A 705 -11.00 -31.12 -6.04
N ASP A 706 -10.12 -31.87 -5.39
CA ASP A 706 -10.32 -32.40 -4.03
C ASP A 706 -9.54 -31.59 -2.96
N GLY A 707 -9.00 -30.43 -3.33
CA GLY A 707 -8.27 -29.53 -2.44
C GLY A 707 -9.16 -29.00 -1.32
N LYS A 708 -8.54 -28.78 -0.15
CA LYS A 708 -9.21 -28.29 1.06
C LYS A 708 -8.78 -26.87 1.39
N CYS A 709 -9.60 -26.21 2.21
CA CYS A 709 -9.26 -24.91 2.77
C CYS A 709 -8.84 -25.00 4.23
N VAL A 710 -8.07 -24.02 4.70
CA VAL A 710 -7.77 -23.84 6.13
C VAL A 710 -9.07 -23.86 6.93
N ARG A 711 -9.07 -24.57 8.06
CA ARG A 711 -10.22 -24.66 8.96
C ARG A 711 -10.69 -23.27 9.35
N GLY A 712 -12.00 -23.03 9.22
CA GLY A 712 -12.61 -21.73 9.46
C GLY A 712 -12.83 -20.90 8.20
N SER A 713 -12.34 -21.34 7.03
CA SER A 713 -12.76 -20.81 5.72
C SER A 713 -14.21 -21.17 5.40
N SER A 714 -14.78 -20.55 4.36
CA SER A 714 -16.09 -20.98 3.87
C SER A 714 -15.95 -22.36 3.22
N THR A 715 -16.42 -23.39 3.92
CA THR A 715 -16.26 -24.78 3.49
C THR A 715 -17.53 -25.59 3.63
N GLY A 716 -17.70 -26.55 2.71
CA GLY A 716 -18.69 -27.63 2.85
C GLY A 716 -18.31 -28.60 3.98
N ARG A 717 -19.19 -29.58 4.26
CA ARG A 717 -18.93 -30.64 5.27
C ARG A 717 -17.68 -31.48 4.97
N ASP A 718 -17.24 -31.49 3.72
CA ASP A 718 -16.04 -32.18 3.22
C ASP A 718 -14.76 -31.31 3.29
N GLY A 719 -14.86 -30.06 3.73
CA GLY A 719 -13.73 -29.13 3.84
C GLY A 719 -13.33 -28.45 2.52
N ARG A 720 -14.12 -28.61 1.45
CA ARG A 720 -13.91 -27.97 0.15
C ARG A 720 -14.48 -26.57 0.11
N ILE A 721 -14.01 -25.74 -0.83
CA ILE A 721 -14.44 -24.34 -0.98
C ILE A 721 -15.96 -24.21 -1.10
N GLY A 722 -16.54 -23.37 -0.25
CA GLY A 722 -17.97 -23.07 -0.25
C GLY A 722 -18.40 -22.14 -1.40
N ASN A 723 -19.71 -21.93 -1.52
CA ASN A 723 -20.32 -21.02 -2.50
C ASN A 723 -20.70 -19.66 -1.90
N THR A 724 -20.49 -19.46 -0.60
CA THR A 724 -20.81 -18.21 0.10
C THR A 724 -19.58 -17.73 0.85
N THR A 725 -19.52 -16.44 1.20
CA THR A 725 -18.45 -15.91 2.06
C THR A 725 -18.92 -15.86 3.51
N LEU A 726 -17.96 -15.88 4.43
CA LEU A 726 -18.26 -15.83 5.86
C LEU A 726 -18.48 -14.38 6.34
N PRO A 727 -19.45 -14.15 7.25
CA PRO A 727 -19.66 -12.84 7.82
C PRO A 727 -18.53 -12.48 8.78
N TYR A 728 -18.45 -11.20 9.12
CA TYR A 728 -17.50 -10.70 10.13
C TYR A 728 -17.66 -11.41 11.48
N SER A 729 -16.52 -11.71 12.09
CA SER A 729 -16.37 -12.21 13.46
C SER A 729 -15.29 -11.43 14.20
N LYS A 730 -15.43 -11.25 15.51
CA LYS A 730 -14.38 -10.61 16.34
C LYS A 730 -13.04 -11.37 16.30
N ALA A 731 -13.06 -12.66 15.95
CA ALA A 731 -11.86 -13.49 15.89
C ALA A 731 -10.85 -13.05 14.81
N VAL A 732 -11.26 -12.24 13.83
CA VAL A 732 -10.38 -11.73 12.77
C VAL A 732 -9.82 -10.34 13.07
N GLU A 733 -10.16 -9.71 14.19
CA GLU A 733 -9.55 -8.43 14.58
C GLU A 733 -8.08 -8.57 14.98
N ASP A 734 -7.31 -7.47 14.98
CA ASP A 734 -5.94 -7.52 15.51
C ASP A 734 -5.90 -7.89 16.99
N LYS A 735 -4.90 -8.72 17.34
CA LYS A 735 -4.49 -8.97 18.73
C LYS A 735 -3.85 -7.73 19.36
N TYR A 736 -3.04 -7.00 18.60
CA TYR A 736 -2.36 -5.78 19.04
C TYR A 736 -2.99 -4.54 18.40
N LYS A 737 -2.90 -3.41 19.08
CA LYS A 737 -3.53 -2.16 18.68
C LYS A 737 -2.51 -1.04 18.92
N LEU A 738 -2.44 -0.05 18.04
CA LEU A 738 -1.55 1.09 18.23
C LEU A 738 -1.86 1.73 19.59
N GLY A 739 -0.83 2.15 20.33
CA GLY A 739 -1.04 2.81 21.61
C GLY A 739 -1.81 4.12 21.47
N LYS A 740 -2.21 4.72 22.58
CA LYS A 740 -2.90 6.02 22.56
C LYS A 740 -1.95 7.09 22.02
N GLY A 741 -2.47 7.96 21.16
CA GLY A 741 -1.78 9.11 20.58
C GLY A 741 -2.79 10.06 19.91
N PRO A 742 -2.31 11.08 19.19
CA PRO A 742 -3.19 12.01 18.47
C PRO A 742 -4.28 11.30 17.65
N GLY A 743 -5.52 11.77 17.78
CA GLY A 743 -6.66 11.24 17.03
C GLY A 743 -7.20 9.90 17.54
N SER A 744 -6.66 9.36 18.64
CA SER A 744 -7.21 8.15 19.25
C SER A 744 -8.60 8.40 19.83
N VAL A 745 -9.60 7.64 19.37
CA VAL A 745 -10.98 7.75 19.88
C VAL A 745 -11.08 7.04 21.23
N LYS A 746 -11.60 7.72 22.25
CA LYS A 746 -11.89 7.10 23.56
C LYS A 746 -13.03 6.09 23.37
N ARG A 747 -12.77 4.82 23.69
CA ARG A 747 -13.81 3.79 23.76
C ARG A 747 -14.67 3.96 25.00
#